data_AF-A0A7M7T327-F1
#
_entry.id   AF-A0A7M7T327-F1
#
_cell.length_a   1.000
_cell.length_b   1.000
_cell.length_c   1.000
_cell.angle_alpha   90.00
_cell.angle_beta   90.00
_cell.angle_gamma   90.00
#
_symmetry.space_group_name_H-M   'P 1'
#
loop_
_entity.id
_entity.type
_entity.pdbx_description
1 polymer ?
#
loop_
_entity_poly.entity_id
_entity_poly.type
_entity_poly.pdbx_seq_one_letter_code
_entity_poly.pdbx_strand_id
1 'polypeptide(L)'
;MEYQKRILLLLLLKIFLVGVVTSQKNIINLENGAYSNILIAINKNVPENLTIIENLKTMFTSASQRLYNATKQHVYWGHIKILVPNTWSIQSQYQFARTENSQSANILVHSRTDDEPVVENFVGCGTEGTLMHLTPSYILDMQYREKMFGNTDSVLVRNWGYYRWGLFKEHYDGDKRTDPTYPSDGGTEGTRCSLKIKGNIEMPDGTTCQFNDNQSGDNSKCRFVPDTIGQTATASLLFGTRDPHTQSVNSVLESRIEEFCGDDASDPDNLHNPHAPNLMNRLCDRDSAWKVMTERTTDFQAGVQPVSNTTPVFEVIQLSSVRSVVLVLDISGSMAGNRFHLMIQSSAEFIMNVIPSDSKLGIVVFGSTSEIGAGLTDITDTASRERLVNALPLSTKGFTCIGCGISSGIEVLGSYAQGGYMLLLSDGGENRVPYIREKYDDIENSGFIIDTITISNAADQQMEDLSNSTSGISSFCSDTGPVNCLIDAFHSIITERPDVGMEPVPVQIYSTVVIIERDSGFSIISVVIDAELGNETVIVVTWAKSHSISIVLTGPDGTRVDYTDSRYHIDMDNKIVTINLPLAQEVNYADTPALAIYAQVQRDFGSVLNADVTAIISDTFNTTTRTLRDDGSEPDLTPNDGTYSAYFISFTSNGRYNVKVDVIGYDVAENQRRKRSTEVETAVEPSFMRTASGGVFKVQGYTPNAADILPPSRIQDLVYTSFSYDNSTVTLRWTAVGDDLDQGTAYNYELRYSSNFDDVRNNFSNSHEVTQDQLISGNLSFISPAGVIETVTISLPQREKDIIYYFAIRAWDEEGNGGDLSNIASLLIRFIPVYVPTTEPLPASVPTTIEPIPVYVTTVEPTGPDNLAMIIGLCCAVGVVIIVGAVILCVYFYRKKHTGEMKFGSASGLAGLPDVEGMHQNPTYDNPTFSRK
;
A
#
# COMPACT_ATOMS: atom_id res chain seq x y z
N MET A 1 12.70 -13.14 -35.19
CA MET A 1 13.04 -13.35 -33.76
C MET A 1 12.41 -12.32 -32.83
N GLU A 2 12.34 -11.02 -33.16
CA GLU A 2 11.66 -10.01 -32.33
C GLU A 2 10.14 -10.22 -32.17
N TYR A 3 9.47 -10.73 -33.20
CA TYR A 3 8.01 -10.94 -33.16
C TYR A 3 7.60 -12.07 -32.19
N GLN A 4 8.39 -13.15 -32.09
CA GLN A 4 8.15 -14.23 -31.11
C GLN A 4 8.49 -13.81 -29.68
N LYS A 5 9.49 -12.93 -29.48
CA LYS A 5 9.78 -12.36 -28.16
C LYS A 5 8.67 -11.44 -27.67
N ARG A 6 8.01 -10.68 -28.55
CA ARG A 6 6.84 -9.86 -28.21
C ARG A 6 5.60 -10.68 -27.86
N ILE A 7 5.36 -11.79 -28.57
CA ILE A 7 4.27 -12.72 -28.24
C ILE A 7 4.52 -13.43 -26.92
N LEU A 8 5.76 -13.85 -26.65
CA LEU A 8 6.15 -14.47 -25.37
C LEU A 8 6.07 -13.47 -24.21
N LEU A 9 6.43 -12.20 -24.43
CA LEU A 9 6.30 -11.13 -23.43
C LEU A 9 4.82 -10.78 -23.16
N LEU A 10 3.96 -10.78 -24.18
CA LEU A 10 2.50 -10.57 -24.04
C LEU A 10 1.80 -11.77 -23.39
N LEU A 11 2.26 -12.99 -23.65
CA LEU A 11 1.79 -14.20 -22.96
C LEU A 11 2.28 -14.25 -21.51
N LEU A 12 3.53 -13.84 -21.23
CA LEU A 12 4.06 -13.72 -19.87
C LEU A 12 3.37 -12.59 -19.09
N LEU A 13 3.00 -11.47 -19.74
CA LEU A 13 2.20 -10.42 -19.11
C LEU A 13 0.79 -10.91 -18.79
N LYS A 14 0.16 -11.72 -19.66
CA LYS A 14 -1.11 -12.38 -19.36
C LYS A 14 -1.00 -13.41 -18.24
N ILE A 15 0.10 -14.17 -18.16
CA ILE A 15 0.32 -15.16 -17.10
C ILE A 15 0.61 -14.49 -15.75
N PHE A 16 1.29 -13.34 -15.73
CA PHE A 16 1.46 -12.54 -14.50
C PHE A 16 0.18 -11.80 -14.08
N LEU A 17 -0.76 -11.55 -15.00
CA LEU A 17 -2.08 -11.00 -14.70
C LEU A 17 -3.10 -12.06 -14.21
N VAL A 18 -2.80 -13.36 -14.35
CA VAL A 18 -3.65 -14.45 -13.84
C VAL A 18 -3.41 -14.74 -12.35
N GLY A 19 -2.36 -14.14 -11.75
CA GLY A 19 -2.09 -14.20 -10.31
C GLY A 19 -2.69 -13.06 -9.49
N VAL A 20 -3.41 -12.13 -10.11
CA VAL A 20 -4.29 -11.22 -9.38
C VAL A 20 -5.64 -11.91 -9.34
N VAL A 21 -6.06 -12.35 -8.16
CA VAL A 21 -7.47 -12.68 -7.89
C VAL A 21 -8.26 -11.41 -8.20
N THR A 22 -8.71 -11.26 -9.44
CA THR A 22 -9.74 -10.27 -9.74
C THR A 22 -11.02 -10.88 -9.22
N SER A 23 -11.37 -10.56 -7.96
CA SER A 23 -12.68 -10.86 -7.40
C SER A 23 -13.72 -10.54 -8.45
N GLN A 24 -14.48 -11.54 -8.88
CA GLN A 24 -15.43 -11.37 -9.96
C GLN A 24 -16.52 -10.40 -9.47
N LYS A 25 -16.56 -9.22 -10.09
CA LYS A 25 -17.51 -8.15 -9.76
C LYS A 25 -18.94 -8.70 -9.75
N ASN A 26 -19.72 -8.27 -8.76
CA ASN A 26 -21.12 -8.67 -8.64
C ASN A 26 -21.91 -8.22 -9.89
N ILE A 27 -22.53 -9.19 -10.56
CA ILE A 27 -23.19 -8.98 -11.85
C ILE A 27 -24.54 -8.29 -11.63
N ILE A 28 -24.73 -7.15 -12.27
CA ILE A 28 -25.99 -6.42 -12.29
C ILE A 28 -26.85 -6.95 -13.43
N ASN A 29 -28.05 -7.42 -13.11
CA ASN A 29 -29.03 -7.88 -14.09
C ASN A 29 -29.96 -6.74 -14.48
N LEU A 30 -30.47 -6.76 -15.71
CA LEU A 30 -31.45 -5.79 -16.20
C LEU A 30 -32.61 -6.53 -16.86
N GLU A 31 -33.80 -6.45 -16.26
CA GLU A 31 -35.01 -7.08 -16.79
C GLU A 31 -36.14 -6.05 -16.85
N ASN A 32 -36.74 -5.86 -18.03
CA ASN A 32 -37.83 -4.91 -18.25
C ASN A 32 -37.56 -3.49 -17.70
N GLY A 33 -36.32 -3.01 -17.82
CA GLY A 33 -35.88 -1.71 -17.30
C GLY A 33 -35.51 -1.68 -15.82
N ALA A 34 -35.73 -2.76 -15.06
CA ALA A 34 -35.37 -2.83 -13.66
C ALA A 34 -33.96 -3.42 -13.48
N TYR A 35 -33.03 -2.63 -12.94
CA TYR A 35 -31.76 -3.17 -12.46
C TYR A 35 -31.98 -4.01 -11.19
N SER A 36 -31.42 -5.21 -11.15
CA SER A 36 -31.47 -6.10 -10.00
C SER A 36 -30.10 -6.66 -9.67
N ASN A 37 -30.00 -7.25 -8.48
CA ASN A 37 -28.76 -7.76 -7.90
C ASN A 37 -27.67 -6.68 -7.78
N ILE A 38 -28.02 -5.47 -7.34
CA ILE A 38 -27.02 -4.43 -7.03
C ILE A 38 -26.52 -4.65 -5.60
N LEU A 39 -25.21 -4.70 -5.41
CA LEU A 39 -24.58 -4.91 -4.10
C LEU A 39 -23.93 -3.62 -3.59
N ILE A 40 -24.46 -3.11 -2.47
CA ILE A 40 -23.85 -2.04 -1.68
C ILE A 40 -23.20 -2.66 -0.46
N ALA A 41 -21.87 -2.63 -0.36
CA ALA A 41 -21.15 -3.15 0.80
C ALA A 41 -20.72 -2.02 1.75
N ILE A 42 -20.95 -2.20 3.05
CA ILE A 42 -20.41 -1.34 4.09
C ILE A 42 -19.09 -1.97 4.56
N ASN A 43 -18.00 -1.21 4.46
CA ASN A 43 -16.67 -1.69 4.83
C ASN A 43 -16.60 -1.98 6.34
N LYS A 44 -15.87 -3.03 6.71
CA LYS A 44 -15.74 -3.49 8.11
C LYS A 44 -15.28 -2.45 9.12
N ASN A 45 -14.60 -1.41 8.66
CA ASN A 45 -14.04 -0.35 9.51
C ASN A 45 -14.99 0.84 9.68
N VAL A 46 -16.15 0.83 9.03
CA VAL A 46 -17.20 1.83 9.27
C VAL A 46 -17.86 1.52 10.62
N PRO A 47 -17.86 2.46 11.58
CA PRO A 47 -18.50 2.27 12.88
C PRO A 47 -19.99 1.93 12.76
N GLU A 48 -20.49 1.09 13.68
CA GLU A 48 -21.90 0.69 13.68
C GLU A 48 -22.83 1.89 13.81
N ASN A 49 -23.62 2.13 12.76
CA ASN A 49 -24.65 3.15 12.74
C ASN A 49 -25.81 2.74 11.81
N LEU A 50 -26.90 2.29 12.42
CA LEU A 50 -28.08 1.80 11.68
C LEU A 50 -28.74 2.86 10.79
N THR A 51 -28.51 4.16 11.07
CA THR A 51 -28.99 5.26 10.22
C THR A 51 -28.34 5.23 8.83
N ILE A 52 -27.15 4.65 8.67
CA ILE A 52 -26.53 4.46 7.35
C ILE A 52 -27.43 3.60 6.46
N ILE A 53 -27.95 2.49 6.98
CA ILE A 53 -28.81 1.56 6.22
C ILE A 53 -30.11 2.26 5.82
N GLU A 54 -30.74 2.98 6.74
CA GLU A 54 -32.01 3.68 6.47
C GLU A 54 -31.83 4.87 5.51
N ASN A 55 -30.72 5.60 5.62
CA ASN A 55 -30.40 6.69 4.69
C ASN A 55 -30.08 6.13 3.30
N LEU A 56 -29.32 5.03 3.18
CA LEU A 56 -29.08 4.36 1.90
C LEU A 56 -30.41 3.95 1.24
N LYS A 57 -31.32 3.32 1.97
CA LYS A 57 -32.65 2.96 1.46
C LYS A 57 -33.40 4.19 0.94
N THR A 58 -33.41 5.27 1.72
CA THR A 58 -34.10 6.52 1.37
C THR A 58 -33.49 7.15 0.11
N MET A 59 -32.17 7.31 0.09
CA MET A 59 -31.41 7.92 -1.01
C MET A 59 -31.59 7.15 -2.31
N PHE A 60 -31.47 5.82 -2.29
CA PHE A 60 -31.63 5.01 -3.50
C PHE A 60 -33.11 4.90 -3.94
N THR A 61 -34.06 5.05 -3.02
CA THR A 61 -35.49 5.10 -3.38
C THR A 61 -35.83 6.37 -4.17
N SER A 62 -35.45 7.55 -3.66
CA SER A 62 -35.68 8.81 -4.37
C SER A 62 -34.87 8.89 -5.67
N ALA A 63 -33.61 8.48 -5.62
CA ALA A 63 -32.73 8.47 -6.78
C ALA A 63 -33.18 7.46 -7.86
N SER A 64 -33.87 6.36 -7.52
CA SER A 64 -34.40 5.43 -8.51
C SER A 64 -35.49 6.08 -9.39
N GLN A 65 -36.39 6.85 -8.78
CA GLN A 65 -37.38 7.63 -9.54
C GLN A 65 -36.69 8.69 -10.41
N ARG A 66 -35.61 9.29 -9.91
CA ARG A 66 -34.82 10.27 -10.65
C ARG A 66 -34.11 9.64 -11.85
N LEU A 67 -33.51 8.46 -11.68
CA LEU A 67 -32.88 7.67 -12.75
C LEU A 67 -33.88 7.37 -13.86
N TYR A 68 -35.08 6.94 -13.49
CA TYR A 68 -36.15 6.64 -14.43
C TYR A 68 -36.56 7.84 -15.28
N ASN A 69 -36.74 9.01 -14.65
CA ASN A 69 -37.10 10.23 -15.36
C ASN A 69 -35.95 10.69 -16.28
N ALA A 70 -34.72 10.74 -15.75
CA ALA A 70 -33.54 11.18 -16.50
C ALA A 70 -33.20 10.29 -17.70
N THR A 71 -33.67 9.04 -17.69
CA THR A 71 -33.48 8.06 -18.77
C THR A 71 -34.71 7.94 -19.67
N LYS A 72 -35.58 8.96 -19.70
CA LYS A 72 -36.81 8.98 -20.50
C LYS A 72 -37.66 7.72 -20.28
N GLN A 73 -37.76 7.28 -19.03
CA GLN A 73 -38.57 6.13 -18.58
C GLN A 73 -38.06 4.75 -19.04
N HIS A 74 -36.75 4.59 -19.26
CA HIS A 74 -36.18 3.32 -19.70
C HIS A 74 -35.69 2.43 -18.56
N VAL A 75 -34.98 3.00 -17.57
CA VAL A 75 -34.31 2.19 -16.54
C VAL A 75 -34.44 2.77 -15.13
N TYR A 76 -34.48 1.91 -14.13
CA TYR A 76 -34.59 2.26 -12.71
C TYR A 76 -33.95 1.18 -11.82
N TRP A 77 -33.70 1.47 -10.54
CA TRP A 77 -33.21 0.47 -9.59
C TRP A 77 -34.38 -0.32 -8.99
N GLY A 78 -34.38 -1.64 -9.21
CA GLY A 78 -35.45 -2.54 -8.78
C GLY A 78 -35.11 -3.39 -7.55
N HIS A 79 -33.88 -3.90 -7.43
CA HIS A 79 -33.46 -4.73 -6.30
C HIS A 79 -32.03 -4.43 -5.85
N ILE A 80 -31.86 -4.11 -4.56
CA ILE A 80 -30.59 -3.72 -3.95
C ILE A 80 -30.34 -4.56 -2.69
N LYS A 81 -29.16 -5.18 -2.63
CA LYS A 81 -28.62 -5.84 -1.45
C LYS A 81 -27.69 -4.89 -0.71
N ILE A 82 -27.87 -4.75 0.60
CA ILE A 82 -26.98 -4.00 1.49
C ILE A 82 -26.23 -5.01 2.34
N LEU A 83 -24.93 -5.15 2.10
CA LEU A 83 -24.02 -6.01 2.85
C LEU A 83 -23.47 -5.26 4.06
N VAL A 84 -23.88 -5.68 5.24
CA VAL A 84 -23.44 -5.19 6.55
C VAL A 84 -22.21 -6.00 6.99
N PRO A 85 -21.16 -5.36 7.51
CA PRO A 85 -19.98 -6.08 7.95
C PRO A 85 -20.26 -6.90 9.21
N ASN A 86 -19.39 -7.89 9.43
CA ASN A 86 -19.44 -8.75 10.61
C ASN A 86 -18.93 -8.07 11.91
N THR A 87 -18.37 -6.86 11.79
CA THR A 87 -17.99 -6.01 12.93
C THR A 87 -19.20 -5.34 13.58
N TRP A 88 -20.35 -5.30 12.92
CA TRP A 88 -21.60 -4.79 13.47
C TRP A 88 -22.36 -5.89 14.22
N SER A 89 -23.16 -5.48 15.20
CA SER A 89 -23.99 -6.38 15.98
C SER A 89 -24.99 -7.14 15.09
N ILE A 90 -25.13 -8.45 15.31
CA ILE A 90 -26.09 -9.28 14.57
C ILE A 90 -27.52 -8.82 14.85
N GLN A 91 -28.30 -8.61 13.80
CA GLN A 91 -29.71 -8.22 13.89
C GLN A 91 -30.63 -9.34 13.37
N SER A 92 -31.72 -9.62 14.07
CA SER A 92 -32.65 -10.71 13.73
C SER A 92 -33.32 -10.58 12.36
N GLN A 93 -33.38 -9.37 11.82
CA GLN A 93 -33.96 -9.06 10.51
C GLN A 93 -32.98 -9.18 9.35
N TYR A 94 -31.68 -9.37 9.63
CA TYR A 94 -30.68 -9.56 8.58
C TYR A 94 -30.60 -11.04 8.21
N GLN A 95 -30.43 -11.30 6.91
CA GLN A 95 -30.05 -12.63 6.45
C GLN A 95 -28.52 -12.73 6.44
N PHE A 96 -27.96 -13.93 6.49
CA PHE A 96 -26.53 -14.09 6.27
C PHE A 96 -26.21 -14.00 4.78
N ALA A 97 -25.15 -13.25 4.47
CA ALA A 97 -24.54 -13.23 3.16
C ALA A 97 -24.11 -14.65 2.79
N ARG A 98 -24.34 -15.01 1.53
CA ARG A 98 -23.87 -16.28 1.00
C ARG A 98 -22.58 -16.01 0.26
N THR A 99 -22.70 -15.38 -0.90
CA THR A 99 -21.59 -15.10 -1.83
C THR A 99 -21.12 -13.67 -1.77
N GLU A 100 -21.98 -12.78 -1.28
CA GLU A 100 -21.74 -11.36 -1.27
C GLU A 100 -20.59 -11.02 -0.31
N ASN A 101 -19.61 -10.31 -0.85
CA ASN A 101 -18.43 -9.86 -0.11
C ASN A 101 -18.09 -8.42 -0.53
N SER A 102 -17.21 -7.75 0.21
CA SER A 102 -16.93 -6.33 -0.05
C SER A 102 -16.13 -6.10 -1.33
N GLN A 103 -15.31 -7.08 -1.74
CA GLN A 103 -14.48 -6.99 -2.95
C GLN A 103 -15.28 -7.09 -4.24
N SER A 104 -16.38 -7.85 -4.22
CA SER A 104 -17.28 -7.99 -5.37
C SER A 104 -18.33 -6.87 -5.47
N ALA A 105 -18.38 -5.94 -4.51
CA ALA A 105 -19.44 -4.93 -4.42
C ALA A 105 -19.48 -4.00 -5.64
N ASN A 106 -20.68 -3.53 -5.98
CA ASN A 106 -20.87 -2.50 -7.01
C ASN A 106 -20.62 -1.10 -6.42
N ILE A 107 -21.02 -0.91 -5.16
CA ILE A 107 -20.86 0.32 -4.39
C ILE A 107 -20.25 -0.03 -3.04
N LEU A 108 -19.16 0.64 -2.66
CA LEU A 108 -18.50 0.46 -1.37
C LEU A 108 -18.65 1.71 -0.50
N VAL A 109 -19.16 1.52 0.72
CA VAL A 109 -19.23 2.55 1.76
C VAL A 109 -18.01 2.44 2.67
N HIS A 110 -17.12 3.42 2.65
CA HIS A 110 -15.91 3.43 3.48
C HIS A 110 -15.41 4.85 3.78
N SER A 111 -14.54 4.98 4.77
CA SER A 111 -13.90 6.27 5.09
C SER A 111 -12.94 6.69 3.97
N ARG A 112 -12.99 7.96 3.58
CA ARG A 112 -12.07 8.64 2.66
C ARG A 112 -11.79 10.04 3.16
N THR A 113 -10.70 10.64 2.67
CA THR A 113 -10.36 12.05 2.94
C THR A 113 -11.34 13.03 2.31
N ASP A 114 -12.05 12.61 1.26
CA ASP A 114 -13.03 13.38 0.52
C ASP A 114 -14.38 12.65 0.54
N ASP A 115 -15.45 13.36 0.85
CA ASP A 115 -16.81 12.83 0.98
C ASP A 115 -17.61 12.82 -0.32
N GLU A 116 -17.07 13.37 -1.42
CA GLU A 116 -17.76 13.30 -2.71
C GLU A 116 -17.87 11.82 -3.17
N PRO A 117 -19.06 11.37 -3.61
CA PRO A 117 -19.18 10.10 -4.31
C PRO A 117 -18.31 10.07 -5.56
N VAL A 118 -17.51 9.01 -5.70
CA VAL A 118 -16.59 8.85 -6.84
C VAL A 118 -16.69 7.48 -7.46
N VAL A 119 -16.28 7.38 -8.72
CA VAL A 119 -16.24 6.13 -9.47
C VAL A 119 -14.84 5.90 -10.00
N GLU A 120 -14.33 4.70 -9.78
CA GLU A 120 -13.13 4.22 -10.44
C GLU A 120 -13.48 3.83 -11.88
N ASN A 121 -13.19 4.73 -12.83
CA ASN A 121 -13.41 4.47 -14.24
C ASN A 121 -12.33 5.11 -15.12
N PHE A 122 -11.35 4.30 -15.53
CA PHE A 122 -10.22 4.77 -16.34
C PHE A 122 -10.50 4.72 -17.87
N VAL A 123 -11.47 3.92 -18.32
CA VAL A 123 -11.74 3.69 -19.76
C VAL A 123 -12.89 4.55 -20.29
N GLY A 124 -14.07 4.46 -19.66
CA GLY A 124 -15.27 5.21 -20.04
C GLY A 124 -15.85 4.93 -21.44
N CYS A 125 -16.62 5.90 -21.94
CA CYS A 125 -17.30 5.95 -23.25
C CYS A 125 -18.10 4.69 -23.63
N GLY A 126 -18.97 4.23 -22.72
CA GLY A 126 -19.75 3.00 -22.88
C GLY A 126 -19.18 1.80 -22.12
N THR A 127 -17.97 1.92 -21.58
CA THR A 127 -17.36 0.90 -20.72
C THR A 127 -17.75 1.12 -19.26
N GLU A 128 -18.25 0.06 -18.62
CA GLU A 128 -18.59 0.08 -17.19
C GLU A 128 -17.33 0.30 -16.32
N GLY A 129 -17.43 1.15 -15.29
CA GLY A 129 -16.42 1.37 -14.27
C GLY A 129 -16.26 0.18 -13.31
N THR A 130 -15.21 0.18 -12.50
CA THR A 130 -14.88 -0.92 -11.59
C THR A 130 -15.68 -0.86 -10.30
N LEU A 131 -15.70 0.30 -9.63
CA LEU A 131 -16.31 0.47 -8.30
C LEU A 131 -16.81 1.90 -8.09
N MET A 132 -17.95 2.04 -7.42
CA MET A 132 -18.46 3.33 -6.92
C MET A 132 -18.24 3.43 -5.40
N HIS A 133 -17.83 4.60 -4.92
CA HIS A 133 -17.50 4.83 -3.51
C HIS A 133 -18.45 5.85 -2.88
N LEU A 134 -18.85 5.59 -1.65
CA LEU A 134 -19.60 6.51 -0.79
C LEU A 134 -18.91 6.59 0.59
N THR A 135 -19.03 7.72 1.28
CA THR A 135 -18.53 7.86 2.65
C THR A 135 -19.67 7.85 3.67
N PRO A 136 -19.41 7.41 4.92
CA PRO A 136 -20.37 7.54 6.00
C PRO A 136 -20.83 8.98 6.23
N SER A 137 -19.92 9.97 6.14
CA SER A 137 -20.27 11.39 6.32
C SER A 137 -21.24 11.87 5.25
N TYR A 138 -21.02 11.49 3.98
CA TYR A 138 -21.96 11.78 2.89
C TYR A 138 -23.34 11.16 3.18
N ILE A 139 -23.40 9.92 3.66
CA ILE A 139 -24.67 9.24 3.90
C ILE A 139 -25.42 9.82 5.10
N LEU A 140 -24.71 10.15 6.18
CA LEU A 140 -25.31 10.51 7.47
C LEU A 140 -25.81 11.96 7.54
N ASP A 141 -25.12 12.91 6.93
CA ASP A 141 -25.47 14.33 7.02
C ASP A 141 -26.09 14.86 5.71
N MET A 142 -27.42 14.95 5.70
CA MET A 142 -28.18 15.48 4.56
C MET A 142 -27.91 16.95 4.29
N GLN A 143 -27.81 17.77 5.34
CA GLN A 143 -27.63 19.21 5.14
C GLN A 143 -26.23 19.49 4.62
N TYR A 144 -25.22 18.80 5.15
CA TYR A 144 -23.85 18.87 4.65
C TYR A 144 -23.76 18.42 3.19
N ARG A 145 -24.26 17.21 2.86
CA ARG A 145 -24.09 16.68 1.49
C ARG A 145 -24.81 17.53 0.45
N GLU A 146 -26.01 18.02 0.73
CA GLU A 146 -26.77 18.81 -0.22
C GLU A 146 -26.19 20.21 -0.37
N LYS A 147 -25.67 20.79 0.73
CA LYS A 147 -24.96 22.06 0.68
C LYS A 147 -23.63 21.96 -0.08
N MET A 148 -22.91 20.86 0.05
CA MET A 148 -21.56 20.70 -0.48
C MET A 148 -21.54 20.14 -1.91
N PHE A 149 -22.43 19.20 -2.21
CA PHE A 149 -22.42 18.41 -3.45
C PHE A 149 -23.71 18.52 -4.27
N GLY A 150 -24.71 19.28 -3.78
CA GLY A 150 -26.00 19.45 -4.43
C GLY A 150 -26.98 18.30 -4.16
N ASN A 151 -28.14 18.35 -4.83
CA ASN A 151 -29.23 17.39 -4.65
C ASN A 151 -28.76 15.92 -4.70
N THR A 152 -29.06 15.18 -3.62
CA THR A 152 -28.60 13.79 -3.41
C THR A 152 -28.96 12.87 -4.59
N ASP A 153 -30.18 12.95 -5.09
CA ASP A 153 -30.68 12.07 -6.16
C ASP A 153 -29.90 12.27 -7.45
N SER A 154 -29.61 13.52 -7.78
CA SER A 154 -28.86 13.91 -8.98
C SER A 154 -27.40 13.46 -8.91
N VAL A 155 -26.77 13.55 -7.74
CA VAL A 155 -25.40 13.09 -7.53
C VAL A 155 -25.30 11.57 -7.69
N LEU A 156 -26.24 10.81 -7.13
CA LEU A 156 -26.26 9.35 -7.27
C LEU A 156 -26.49 8.92 -8.71
N VAL A 157 -27.45 9.51 -9.42
CA VAL A 157 -27.72 9.18 -10.83
C VAL A 157 -26.55 9.54 -11.74
N ARG A 158 -25.87 10.67 -11.45
CA ARG A 158 -24.64 11.05 -12.17
C ARG A 158 -23.52 10.04 -11.98
N ASN A 159 -23.25 9.66 -10.73
CA ASN A 159 -22.22 8.68 -10.43
C ASN A 159 -22.57 7.30 -11.00
N TRP A 160 -23.85 6.94 -11.01
CA TRP A 160 -24.32 5.78 -11.74
C TRP A 160 -24.03 5.88 -13.23
N GLY A 161 -24.17 7.06 -13.85
CA GLY A 161 -23.78 7.27 -15.24
C GLY A 161 -22.27 7.08 -15.49
N TYR A 162 -21.42 7.55 -14.57
CA TYR A 162 -19.97 7.28 -14.62
C TYR A 162 -19.64 5.80 -14.46
N TYR A 163 -20.36 5.12 -13.58
CA TYR A 163 -20.16 3.71 -13.27
C TYR A 163 -20.74 2.80 -14.35
N ARG A 164 -22.03 2.87 -14.65
CA ARG A 164 -22.73 1.90 -15.51
C ARG A 164 -22.46 2.10 -17.01
N TRP A 165 -22.39 3.35 -17.46
CA TRP A 165 -22.30 3.67 -18.90
C TRP A 165 -20.99 4.34 -19.29
N GLY A 166 -20.09 4.51 -18.34
CA GLY A 166 -18.78 5.08 -18.59
C GLY A 166 -18.77 6.55 -19.00
N LEU A 167 -19.74 7.34 -18.53
CA LEU A 167 -19.84 8.74 -18.88
C LEU A 167 -18.74 9.59 -18.23
N PHE A 168 -18.56 10.82 -18.71
CA PHE A 168 -17.61 11.78 -18.15
C PHE A 168 -18.27 13.12 -17.87
N LYS A 169 -17.63 13.95 -17.04
CA LYS A 169 -18.10 15.30 -16.72
C LYS A 169 -18.26 16.16 -17.98
N GLU A 170 -19.35 16.92 -18.04
CA GLU A 170 -19.66 17.86 -19.13
C GLU A 170 -19.38 19.33 -18.79
N HIS A 171 -18.76 19.57 -17.64
CA HIS A 171 -18.33 20.88 -17.15
C HIS A 171 -16.81 20.92 -16.93
N TYR A 172 -16.27 22.13 -16.81
CA TYR A 172 -14.87 22.35 -16.42
C TYR A 172 -14.73 22.33 -14.90
N ASP A 173 -13.81 21.53 -14.38
CA ASP A 173 -13.51 21.36 -12.95
C ASP A 173 -12.03 21.59 -12.60
N GLY A 174 -11.27 22.23 -13.50
CA GLY A 174 -9.83 22.46 -13.31
C GLY A 174 -8.93 21.36 -13.90
N ASP A 175 -9.48 20.32 -14.52
CA ASP A 175 -8.68 19.32 -15.23
C ASP A 175 -7.96 19.97 -16.41
N LYS A 176 -6.62 19.83 -16.46
CA LYS A 176 -5.73 20.34 -17.53
C LYS A 176 -6.09 19.82 -18.92
N ARG A 177 -6.82 18.71 -18.99
CA ARG A 177 -7.36 18.12 -20.21
C ARG A 177 -8.71 18.70 -20.59
N THR A 178 -9.22 19.73 -19.93
CA THR A 178 -10.46 20.43 -20.29
C THR A 178 -10.20 21.93 -20.30
N ASP A 179 -11.09 22.71 -20.90
CA ASP A 179 -10.97 24.18 -20.86
C ASP A 179 -12.28 24.79 -20.33
N PRO A 180 -12.23 25.93 -19.63
CA PRO A 180 -13.45 26.62 -19.18
C PRO A 180 -14.20 27.30 -20.32
N THR A 181 -13.52 27.58 -21.43
CA THR A 181 -14.07 28.33 -22.57
C THR A 181 -13.51 27.86 -23.91
N TYR A 182 -14.17 28.22 -25.01
CA TYR A 182 -13.72 27.95 -26.37
C TYR A 182 -14.22 29.03 -27.37
N PRO A 183 -13.53 29.23 -28.51
CA PRO A 183 -13.96 30.19 -29.53
C PRO A 183 -15.25 29.74 -30.26
N SER A 184 -16.12 30.72 -30.57
CA SER A 184 -17.36 30.55 -31.33
C SER A 184 -17.58 31.74 -32.28
N ASP A 185 -18.48 31.60 -33.26
CA ASP A 185 -18.76 32.60 -34.32
C ASP A 185 -19.32 33.95 -33.77
N GLY A 186 -19.63 34.02 -32.47
CA GLY A 186 -20.08 35.22 -31.76
C GLY A 186 -19.16 35.72 -30.64
N GLY A 187 -17.98 35.12 -30.44
CA GLY A 187 -17.04 35.46 -29.36
C GLY A 187 -16.54 34.24 -28.60
N THR A 188 -16.36 34.37 -27.28
CA THR A 188 -15.93 33.28 -26.40
C THR A 188 -17.14 32.64 -25.74
N GLU A 189 -17.27 31.31 -25.86
CA GLU A 189 -18.32 30.53 -25.23
C GLU A 189 -17.80 29.77 -24.01
N GLY A 190 -18.62 29.66 -22.95
CA GLY A 190 -18.32 28.83 -21.79
C GLY A 190 -18.67 27.35 -22.02
N THR A 191 -17.87 26.46 -21.43
CA THR A 191 -18.05 25.00 -21.51
C THR A 191 -19.35 24.57 -20.83
N ARG A 192 -20.30 24.05 -21.62
CA ARG A 192 -21.62 23.56 -21.19
C ARG A 192 -22.24 22.64 -22.25
N CYS A 193 -23.13 21.73 -21.82
CA CYS A 193 -23.81 20.77 -22.72
C CYS A 193 -24.70 21.48 -23.76
N SER A 194 -25.57 22.40 -23.35
CA SER A 194 -26.49 23.09 -24.27
C SER A 194 -26.19 24.59 -24.33
N LEU A 195 -26.14 25.14 -25.55
CA LEU A 195 -25.95 26.58 -25.78
C LEU A 195 -27.13 27.42 -25.26
N LYS A 196 -28.30 26.81 -25.01
CA LYS A 196 -29.47 27.49 -24.43
C LYS A 196 -29.31 27.78 -22.94
N ILE A 197 -28.39 27.10 -22.25
CA ILE A 197 -28.03 27.41 -20.88
C ILE A 197 -27.34 28.78 -20.89
N LYS A 198 -28.04 29.80 -20.40
CA LYS A 198 -27.50 31.16 -20.24
C LYS A 198 -26.65 31.28 -18.98
N GLY A 199 -25.63 32.12 -19.02
CA GLY A 199 -24.68 32.33 -17.93
C GLY A 199 -23.48 33.19 -18.33
N ASN A 200 -22.60 33.45 -17.37
CA ASN A 200 -21.39 34.24 -17.54
C ASN A 200 -20.13 33.42 -17.23
N ILE A 201 -18.97 33.87 -17.71
CA ILE A 201 -17.68 33.26 -17.40
C ILE A 201 -17.01 34.09 -16.30
N GLU A 202 -16.87 33.50 -15.13
CA GLU A 202 -16.47 34.19 -13.90
C GLU A 202 -15.30 33.48 -13.21
N MET A 203 -14.49 34.25 -12.50
CA MET A 203 -13.45 33.79 -11.57
C MET A 203 -14.10 33.28 -10.27
N PRO A 204 -13.36 32.56 -9.40
CA PRO A 204 -13.90 32.07 -8.15
C PRO A 204 -14.40 33.17 -7.20
N ASP A 205 -13.86 34.38 -7.31
CA ASP A 205 -14.24 35.56 -6.55
C ASP A 205 -15.43 36.35 -7.15
N GLY A 206 -16.06 35.83 -8.20
CA GLY A 206 -17.22 36.45 -8.88
C GLY A 206 -16.86 37.57 -9.85
N THR A 207 -15.57 37.82 -10.11
CA THR A 207 -15.15 38.79 -11.11
C THR A 207 -15.20 38.20 -12.52
N THR A 208 -15.40 39.05 -13.53
CA THR A 208 -15.43 38.60 -14.93
C THR A 208 -14.05 38.15 -15.40
N CYS A 209 -13.99 36.99 -16.05
CA CYS A 209 -12.77 36.50 -16.65
C CYS A 209 -12.27 37.40 -17.79
N GLN A 210 -10.99 37.78 -17.75
CA GLN A 210 -10.39 38.66 -18.77
C GLN A 210 -9.57 37.84 -19.77
N PHE A 211 -10.08 37.75 -21.00
CA PHE A 211 -9.41 37.09 -22.12
C PHE A 211 -8.77 38.14 -23.03
N ASN A 212 -7.61 38.68 -22.64
CA ASN A 212 -6.84 39.62 -23.46
C ASN A 212 -5.62 38.91 -24.09
N ASP A 213 -5.39 39.11 -25.39
CA ASP A 213 -4.40 38.40 -26.22
C ASP A 213 -2.91 38.52 -25.81
N ASN A 214 -2.55 39.34 -24.80
CA ASN A 214 -1.15 39.64 -24.46
C ASN A 214 -0.79 39.63 -22.97
N GLN A 215 -1.67 39.16 -22.08
CA GLN A 215 -1.33 38.91 -20.67
C GLN A 215 -1.90 37.57 -20.23
N SER A 216 -1.02 36.62 -19.93
CA SER A 216 -1.34 35.37 -19.24
C SER A 216 -1.72 35.68 -17.78
N GLY A 217 -2.92 36.23 -17.57
CA GLY A 217 -3.58 36.16 -16.27
C GLY A 217 -3.90 34.69 -15.92
N ASP A 218 -4.07 34.38 -14.63
CA ASP A 218 -4.43 33.05 -14.08
C ASP A 218 -5.87 32.64 -14.47
N ASN A 219 -6.18 32.62 -15.77
CA ASN A 219 -7.46 32.22 -16.35
C ASN A 219 -7.72 30.71 -16.21
N SER A 220 -6.76 29.95 -15.67
CA SER A 220 -6.91 28.55 -15.24
C SER A 220 -8.07 28.34 -14.27
N LYS A 221 -8.49 29.40 -13.57
CA LYS A 221 -9.54 29.36 -12.55
C LYS A 221 -10.91 29.84 -13.04
N CYS A 222 -11.02 30.25 -14.30
CA CYS A 222 -12.30 30.66 -14.89
C CYS A 222 -13.30 29.51 -14.95
N ARG A 223 -14.59 29.82 -14.85
CA ARG A 223 -15.68 28.84 -14.95
C ARG A 223 -16.93 29.45 -15.55
N PHE A 224 -17.73 28.63 -16.23
CA PHE A 224 -19.06 29.04 -16.66
C PHE A 224 -20.04 28.93 -15.48
N VAL A 225 -20.63 30.06 -15.09
CA VAL A 225 -21.62 30.17 -14.03
C VAL A 225 -22.98 30.46 -14.69
N PRO A 226 -23.94 29.52 -14.64
CA PRO A 226 -25.23 29.74 -15.28
C PRO A 226 -26.08 30.79 -14.54
N ASP A 227 -26.94 31.48 -15.29
CA ASP A 227 -27.85 32.49 -14.75
C ASP A 227 -28.88 31.85 -13.81
N THR A 228 -29.14 32.51 -12.68
CA THR A 228 -30.05 32.00 -11.64
C THR A 228 -31.52 32.38 -11.86
N ILE A 229 -31.82 33.22 -12.86
CA ILE A 229 -33.18 33.71 -13.15
C ILE A 229 -33.43 33.64 -14.66
N GLY A 230 -34.61 33.16 -15.07
CA GLY A 230 -35.03 33.17 -16.47
C GLY A 230 -34.44 32.05 -17.33
N GLN A 231 -33.91 31.00 -16.72
CA GLN A 231 -33.42 29.81 -17.43
C GLN A 231 -34.59 28.95 -17.95
N THR A 232 -34.62 28.73 -19.26
CA THR A 232 -35.56 27.80 -19.92
C THR A 232 -34.91 26.46 -20.25
N ALA A 233 -33.60 26.46 -20.48
CA ALA A 233 -32.83 25.27 -20.81
C ALA A 233 -32.74 24.27 -19.66
N THR A 234 -32.79 22.98 -19.97
CA THR A 234 -32.45 21.90 -19.05
C THR A 234 -30.95 21.64 -19.09
N ALA A 235 -30.35 21.47 -17.92
CA ALA A 235 -28.94 21.14 -17.80
C ALA A 235 -28.76 19.62 -17.70
N SER A 236 -27.62 19.15 -18.20
CA SER A 236 -27.24 17.75 -18.08
C SER A 236 -26.90 17.37 -16.64
N LEU A 237 -27.25 16.16 -16.22
CA LEU A 237 -26.82 15.56 -14.95
C LEU A 237 -25.30 15.50 -14.79
N LEU A 238 -24.53 15.61 -15.88
CA LEU A 238 -23.05 15.60 -15.88
C LEU A 238 -22.44 17.01 -15.69
N PHE A 239 -23.29 18.02 -15.47
CA PHE A 239 -22.91 19.43 -15.32
C PHE A 239 -22.92 19.88 -13.85
N GLY A 240 -21.71 20.11 -13.29
CA GLY A 240 -21.32 20.85 -12.06
C GLY A 240 -21.96 20.47 -10.72
N THR A 241 -21.17 20.14 -9.69
CA THR A 241 -21.53 20.39 -8.26
C THR A 241 -20.37 20.65 -7.28
N ARG A 242 -19.10 20.72 -7.70
CA ARG A 242 -17.96 20.75 -6.77
C ARG A 242 -17.34 22.14 -6.58
N ASP A 243 -18.09 23.12 -6.07
CA ASP A 243 -17.40 24.25 -5.44
C ASP A 243 -18.12 24.82 -4.19
N PRO A 244 -17.51 24.73 -2.99
CA PRO A 244 -17.97 25.46 -1.81
C PRO A 244 -17.98 26.99 -1.97
N HIS A 245 -17.32 27.56 -2.99
CA HIS A 245 -17.39 28.97 -3.40
C HIS A 245 -18.48 29.24 -4.44
N THR A 246 -19.11 28.22 -5.03
CA THR A 246 -20.44 28.37 -5.63
C THR A 246 -21.53 28.25 -4.56
N GLN A 247 -21.60 29.23 -3.67
CA GLN A 247 -22.91 29.62 -3.10
C GLN A 247 -23.89 30.12 -4.19
N SER A 248 -23.47 30.11 -5.47
CA SER A 248 -24.14 30.66 -6.63
C SER A 248 -24.68 29.63 -7.64
N VAL A 249 -24.61 28.31 -7.39
CA VAL A 249 -25.60 27.42 -8.03
C VAL A 249 -26.84 27.47 -7.15
N ASN A 250 -27.57 28.58 -7.24
CA ASN A 250 -28.86 28.71 -6.55
C ASN A 250 -29.76 27.53 -6.96
N SER A 251 -30.61 27.11 -6.03
CA SER A 251 -31.65 26.06 -6.17
C SER A 251 -32.46 26.06 -7.48
N VAL A 252 -32.48 27.17 -8.21
CA VAL A 252 -33.11 27.31 -9.52
C VAL A 252 -32.43 26.46 -10.60
N LEU A 253 -31.09 26.36 -10.64
CA LEU A 253 -30.40 25.54 -11.63
C LEU A 253 -30.46 24.05 -11.30
N GLU A 254 -30.41 23.68 -10.02
CA GLU A 254 -30.62 22.30 -9.59
C GLU A 254 -32.01 21.79 -9.98
N SER A 255 -33.03 22.65 -9.94
CA SER A 255 -34.38 22.31 -10.41
C SER A 255 -34.49 22.13 -11.92
N ARG A 256 -33.45 22.48 -12.69
CA ARG A 256 -33.40 22.40 -14.16
C ARG A 256 -32.37 21.41 -14.67
N ILE A 257 -31.56 20.82 -13.79
CA ILE A 257 -30.84 19.59 -14.13
C ILE A 257 -31.91 18.52 -14.13
N GLU A 258 -32.21 17.89 -15.26
CA GLU A 258 -33.35 16.94 -15.39
C GLU A 258 -32.95 15.64 -16.11
N GLU A 259 -32.12 15.72 -17.14
CA GLU A 259 -31.79 14.60 -18.03
C GLU A 259 -30.28 14.52 -18.33
N PHE A 260 -29.87 13.55 -19.13
CA PHE A 260 -28.55 13.51 -19.75
C PHE A 260 -28.57 14.28 -21.08
N CYS A 261 -27.45 14.92 -21.42
CA CYS A 261 -27.27 15.67 -22.66
C CYS A 261 -27.62 14.81 -23.89
N GLY A 262 -28.46 15.31 -24.79
CA GLY A 262 -29.00 14.51 -25.90
C GLY A 262 -28.88 15.16 -27.28
N ASP A 263 -29.17 14.39 -28.34
CA ASP A 263 -29.04 14.82 -29.74
C ASP A 263 -30.39 15.16 -30.42
N ASP A 264 -31.47 15.30 -29.65
CA ASP A 264 -32.80 15.57 -30.20
C ASP A 264 -32.93 17.03 -30.63
N ALA A 265 -32.85 17.28 -31.94
CA ALA A 265 -32.99 18.62 -32.51
C ALA A 265 -34.36 19.27 -32.25
N SER A 266 -35.38 18.51 -31.84
CA SER A 266 -36.69 19.04 -31.44
C SER A 266 -36.74 19.56 -30.01
N ASP A 267 -35.70 19.28 -29.22
CA ASP A 267 -35.46 19.81 -27.88
C ASP A 267 -34.18 20.66 -27.84
N PRO A 268 -34.23 21.94 -28.28
CA PRO A 268 -33.08 22.83 -28.25
C PRO A 268 -32.54 23.10 -26.84
N ASP A 269 -33.35 22.88 -25.81
CA ASP A 269 -33.00 23.17 -24.42
C ASP A 269 -32.00 22.13 -23.88
N ASN A 270 -32.10 20.85 -24.28
CA ASN A 270 -31.16 19.76 -23.95
C ASN A 270 -30.18 19.37 -25.09
N LEU A 271 -30.16 20.11 -26.19
CA LEU A 271 -29.37 19.75 -27.37
C LEU A 271 -27.85 19.83 -27.12
N HIS A 272 -27.15 18.74 -27.42
CA HIS A 272 -25.72 18.56 -27.23
C HIS A 272 -24.86 19.53 -28.05
N ASN A 273 -23.82 20.04 -27.41
CA ASN A 273 -22.80 20.89 -28.00
C ASN A 273 -21.47 20.13 -28.14
N PRO A 274 -21.12 19.65 -29.34
CA PRO A 274 -19.91 18.87 -29.57
C PRO A 274 -18.62 19.71 -29.54
N HIS A 275 -18.73 21.05 -29.49
CA HIS A 275 -17.58 21.95 -29.49
C HIS A 275 -17.09 22.30 -28.08
N ALA A 276 -17.91 22.06 -27.05
CA ALA A 276 -17.53 22.34 -25.67
C ALA A 276 -16.33 21.48 -25.23
N PRO A 277 -15.23 22.05 -24.72
CA PRO A 277 -14.00 21.33 -24.37
C PRO A 277 -14.09 20.62 -23.00
N ASN A 278 -15.20 19.91 -22.73
CA ASN A 278 -15.37 19.06 -21.56
C ASN A 278 -14.79 17.65 -21.77
N LEU A 279 -14.71 16.86 -20.70
CA LEU A 279 -14.09 15.54 -20.72
C LEU A 279 -14.89 14.54 -21.58
N MET A 280 -16.23 14.63 -21.54
CA MET A 280 -17.12 13.83 -22.37
C MET A 280 -16.81 14.00 -23.87
N ASN A 281 -16.74 15.24 -24.36
CA ASN A 281 -16.45 15.51 -25.76
C ASN A 281 -15.02 15.15 -26.17
N ARG A 282 -14.06 15.29 -25.25
CA ARG A 282 -12.65 15.01 -25.55
C ARG A 282 -12.33 13.52 -25.59
N LEU A 283 -13.01 12.71 -24.77
CA LEU A 283 -12.74 11.27 -24.68
C LEU A 283 -13.69 10.42 -25.52
N CYS A 284 -14.95 10.86 -25.72
CA CYS A 284 -15.98 10.04 -26.36
C CYS A 284 -16.34 10.51 -27.78
N ASP A 285 -15.34 10.86 -28.59
CA ASP A 285 -15.52 11.25 -30.00
C ASP A 285 -16.52 12.41 -30.23
N ARG A 286 -16.71 13.27 -29.23
CA ARG A 286 -17.72 14.35 -29.21
C ARG A 286 -19.17 13.88 -29.24
N ASP A 287 -19.44 12.61 -28.96
CA ASP A 287 -20.79 12.08 -28.80
C ASP A 287 -21.44 12.61 -27.51
N SER A 288 -22.76 12.79 -27.55
CA SER A 288 -23.56 13.14 -26.38
C SER A 288 -23.58 12.01 -25.34
N ALA A 289 -23.88 12.36 -24.10
CA ALA A 289 -24.13 11.36 -23.04
C ALA A 289 -25.23 10.37 -23.45
N TRP A 290 -26.34 10.85 -24.01
CA TRP A 290 -27.45 10.02 -24.47
C TRP A 290 -27.04 9.03 -25.55
N LYS A 291 -26.22 9.46 -26.51
CA LYS A 291 -25.72 8.60 -27.59
C LYS A 291 -24.79 7.52 -27.06
N VAL A 292 -23.88 7.87 -26.15
CA VAL A 292 -23.01 6.86 -25.50
C VAL A 292 -23.85 5.83 -24.76
N MET A 293 -24.84 6.26 -23.97
CA MET A 293 -25.74 5.37 -23.25
C MET A 293 -26.50 4.43 -24.20
N THR A 294 -27.06 4.95 -25.29
CA THR A 294 -27.98 4.18 -26.16
C THR A 294 -27.29 3.35 -27.24
N GLU A 295 -26.17 3.82 -27.79
CA GLU A 295 -25.47 3.16 -28.92
C GLU A 295 -24.26 2.33 -28.47
N ARG A 296 -23.62 2.69 -27.35
CA ARG A 296 -22.38 2.03 -26.88
C ARG A 296 -22.60 1.09 -25.68
N THR A 297 -23.82 0.98 -25.18
CA THR A 297 -24.19 0.03 -24.10
C THR A 297 -25.35 -0.88 -24.51
N THR A 298 -25.64 -1.89 -23.70
CA THR A 298 -26.74 -2.83 -23.92
C THR A 298 -28.03 -2.46 -23.20
N ASP A 299 -27.98 -1.50 -22.27
CA ASP A 299 -29.07 -1.25 -21.31
C ASP A 299 -30.32 -0.62 -21.97
N PHE A 300 -30.20 -0.10 -23.19
CA PHE A 300 -31.24 0.64 -23.91
C PHE A 300 -31.70 -0.03 -25.22
N GLN A 301 -31.25 -1.26 -25.50
CA GLN A 301 -31.51 -1.94 -26.78
C GLN A 301 -32.93 -2.53 -26.88
N ALA A 302 -33.63 -2.71 -25.76
CA ALA A 302 -34.96 -3.30 -25.70
C ALA A 302 -36.04 -2.23 -25.47
N GLY A 303 -37.20 -2.38 -26.11
CA GLY A 303 -38.35 -1.53 -25.84
C GLY A 303 -38.96 -1.86 -24.47
N VAL A 304 -38.91 -0.89 -23.55
CA VAL A 304 -39.44 -1.03 -22.19
C VAL A 304 -40.81 -0.34 -22.08
N GLN A 305 -41.77 -0.99 -21.39
CA GLN A 305 -43.06 -0.37 -21.10
C GLN A 305 -42.96 0.52 -19.86
N PRO A 306 -43.60 1.70 -19.85
CA PRO A 306 -43.57 2.57 -18.68
C PRO A 306 -44.15 1.89 -17.43
N VAL A 307 -43.45 2.01 -16.31
CA VAL A 307 -43.86 1.53 -14.99
C VAL A 307 -44.39 2.66 -14.11
N SER A 308 -45.28 2.33 -13.18
CA SER A 308 -45.84 3.29 -12.22
C SER A 308 -45.14 3.30 -10.87
N ASN A 309 -44.24 2.34 -10.62
CA ASN A 309 -43.51 2.22 -9.36
C ASN A 309 -42.05 1.87 -9.63
N THR A 310 -41.14 2.73 -9.21
CA THR A 310 -39.69 2.56 -9.32
C THR A 310 -39.01 2.30 -7.98
N THR A 311 -39.79 2.06 -6.92
CA THR A 311 -39.27 1.83 -5.56
C THR A 311 -38.45 0.53 -5.53
N PRO A 312 -37.16 0.58 -5.15
CA PRO A 312 -36.35 -0.62 -5.04
C PRO A 312 -36.81 -1.49 -3.88
N VAL A 313 -36.71 -2.81 -4.05
CA VAL A 313 -36.76 -3.77 -2.95
C VAL A 313 -35.36 -3.88 -2.34
N PHE A 314 -35.28 -3.74 -1.01
CA PHE A 314 -34.04 -3.83 -0.27
C PHE A 314 -33.95 -5.13 0.52
N GLU A 315 -32.82 -5.80 0.37
CA GLU A 315 -32.43 -6.95 1.18
C GLU A 315 -31.20 -6.56 2.00
N VAL A 316 -31.27 -6.70 3.33
CA VAL A 316 -30.12 -6.44 4.20
C VAL A 316 -29.52 -7.78 4.60
N ILE A 317 -28.27 -7.99 4.20
CA ILE A 317 -27.51 -9.21 4.45
C ILE A 317 -26.28 -8.88 5.29
N GLN A 318 -25.80 -9.82 6.08
CA GLN A 318 -24.65 -9.63 6.97
C GLN A 318 -23.62 -10.73 6.77
N LEU A 319 -22.34 -10.35 6.73
CA LEU A 319 -21.24 -11.30 6.78
C LEU A 319 -21.24 -12.03 8.13
N SER A 320 -20.95 -13.34 8.12
CA SER A 320 -20.79 -14.08 9.36
C SER A 320 -19.52 -13.61 10.09
N SER A 321 -19.64 -13.38 11.40
CA SER A 321 -18.50 -13.15 12.29
C SER A 321 -17.74 -14.43 12.64
N VAL A 322 -18.32 -15.60 12.31
CA VAL A 322 -17.70 -16.91 12.52
C VAL A 322 -17.62 -17.64 11.19
N ARG A 323 -16.41 -17.89 10.71
CA ARG A 323 -16.19 -18.75 9.55
C ARG A 323 -16.44 -20.19 9.95
N SER A 324 -17.52 -20.80 9.45
CA SER A 324 -17.87 -22.19 9.73
C SER A 324 -17.65 -23.04 8.49
N VAL A 325 -16.75 -24.01 8.57
CA VAL A 325 -16.36 -24.87 7.45
C VAL A 325 -16.57 -26.33 7.84
N VAL A 326 -17.01 -27.17 6.91
CA VAL A 326 -16.98 -28.63 7.07
C VAL A 326 -16.21 -29.25 5.92
N LEU A 327 -15.11 -29.95 6.24
CA LEU A 327 -14.43 -30.82 5.28
C LEU A 327 -15.27 -32.07 5.07
N VAL A 328 -15.62 -32.37 3.82
CA VAL A 328 -16.34 -33.57 3.43
C VAL A 328 -15.44 -34.39 2.51
N LEU A 329 -14.81 -35.41 3.08
CA LEU A 329 -13.68 -36.12 2.47
C LEU A 329 -14.08 -37.51 1.97
N ASP A 330 -13.84 -37.77 0.69
CA ASP A 330 -14.07 -39.07 0.07
C ASP A 330 -12.99 -40.09 0.49
N ILE A 331 -13.43 -41.16 1.14
CA ILE A 331 -12.60 -42.30 1.54
C ILE A 331 -13.00 -43.58 0.78
N SER A 332 -13.66 -43.47 -0.36
CA SER A 332 -14.04 -44.59 -1.22
C SER A 332 -12.82 -45.35 -1.74
N GLY A 333 -13.04 -46.57 -2.24
CA GLY A 333 -11.95 -47.43 -2.73
C GLY A 333 -11.14 -46.83 -3.89
N SER A 334 -11.73 -45.94 -4.69
CA SER A 334 -11.07 -45.28 -5.83
C SER A 334 -10.06 -44.21 -5.39
N MET A 335 -10.18 -43.71 -4.17
CA MET A 335 -9.24 -42.76 -3.57
C MET A 335 -7.92 -43.42 -3.11
N ALA A 336 -7.82 -44.76 -3.12
CA ALA A 336 -6.65 -45.46 -2.60
C ALA A 336 -5.32 -45.03 -3.26
N GLY A 337 -4.23 -45.06 -2.49
CA GLY A 337 -2.89 -44.71 -2.97
C GLY A 337 -2.59 -43.22 -2.91
N ASN A 338 -2.16 -42.64 -4.03
CA ASN A 338 -1.65 -41.25 -4.05
C ASN A 338 -2.75 -40.21 -3.79
N ARG A 339 -3.98 -40.44 -4.29
CA ARG A 339 -5.12 -39.52 -4.08
C ARG A 339 -5.41 -39.35 -2.59
N PHE A 340 -5.58 -40.46 -1.86
CA PHE A 340 -5.78 -40.46 -0.43
C PHE A 340 -4.63 -39.78 0.32
N HIS A 341 -3.37 -40.09 -0.02
CA HIS A 341 -2.23 -39.47 0.66
C HIS A 341 -2.20 -37.94 0.46
N LEU A 342 -2.44 -37.46 -0.76
CA LEU A 342 -2.50 -36.03 -1.06
C LEU A 342 -3.70 -35.35 -0.39
N MET A 343 -4.86 -36.02 -0.34
CA MET A 343 -6.04 -35.52 0.37
C MET A 343 -5.75 -35.32 1.86
N ILE A 344 -5.16 -36.32 2.52
CA ILE A 344 -4.80 -36.22 3.95
C ILE A 344 -3.75 -35.13 4.18
N GLN A 345 -2.68 -35.12 3.38
CA GLN A 345 -1.61 -34.12 3.51
C GLN A 345 -2.13 -32.70 3.32
N SER A 346 -2.94 -32.45 2.28
CA SER A 346 -3.48 -31.12 2.00
C SER A 346 -4.53 -30.71 3.04
N SER A 347 -5.31 -31.66 3.54
CA SER A 347 -6.26 -31.39 4.64
C SER A 347 -5.55 -31.04 5.94
N ALA A 348 -4.44 -31.72 6.26
CA ALA A 348 -3.62 -31.40 7.42
C ALA A 348 -2.96 -30.02 7.29
N GLU A 349 -2.43 -29.68 6.11
CA GLU A 349 -1.89 -28.35 5.83
C GLU A 349 -2.97 -27.26 5.96
N PHE A 350 -4.15 -27.49 5.40
CA PHE A 350 -5.30 -26.60 5.51
C PHE A 350 -5.67 -26.32 6.97
N ILE A 351 -5.79 -27.39 7.77
CA ILE A 351 -6.14 -27.30 9.19
C ILE A 351 -5.06 -26.57 9.99
N MET A 352 -3.78 -26.77 9.67
CA MET A 352 -2.68 -26.20 10.46
C MET A 352 -2.38 -24.74 10.08
N ASN A 353 -2.43 -24.39 8.80
CA ASN A 353 -1.83 -23.14 8.31
C ASN A 353 -2.79 -22.24 7.51
N VAL A 354 -3.92 -22.75 7.01
CA VAL A 354 -4.77 -22.01 6.06
C VAL A 354 -6.02 -21.46 6.72
N ILE A 355 -6.72 -22.30 7.48
CA ILE A 355 -7.95 -21.87 8.15
C ILE A 355 -7.62 -20.90 9.32
N PRO A 356 -8.26 -19.72 9.42
CA PRO A 356 -8.01 -18.76 10.51
C PRO A 356 -8.41 -19.27 11.91
N SER A 357 -7.83 -18.70 12.97
CA SER A 357 -8.01 -19.16 14.37
C SER A 357 -9.33 -18.73 15.05
N ASP A 358 -10.16 -17.94 14.38
CA ASP A 358 -11.53 -17.61 14.84
C ASP A 358 -12.60 -18.44 14.11
N SER A 359 -12.16 -19.39 13.29
CA SER A 359 -13.02 -20.26 12.51
C SER A 359 -13.49 -21.45 13.33
N LYS A 360 -14.55 -22.09 12.86
CA LYS A 360 -14.96 -23.43 13.28
C LYS A 360 -14.82 -24.42 12.13
N LEU A 361 -14.34 -25.62 12.44
CA LEU A 361 -14.15 -26.67 11.45
C LEU A 361 -14.77 -27.99 11.90
N GLY A 362 -15.58 -28.58 11.03
CA GLY A 362 -16.05 -29.95 11.13
C GLY A 362 -15.36 -30.85 10.11
N ILE A 363 -15.36 -32.16 10.37
CA ILE A 363 -14.81 -33.17 9.46
C ILE A 363 -15.85 -34.28 9.31
N VAL A 364 -16.26 -34.52 8.07
CA VAL A 364 -17.10 -35.62 7.63
C VAL A 364 -16.30 -36.44 6.63
N VAL A 365 -16.36 -37.76 6.76
CA VAL A 365 -15.77 -38.69 5.81
C VAL A 365 -16.87 -39.53 5.19
N PHE A 366 -16.73 -39.91 3.93
CA PHE A 366 -17.75 -40.74 3.28
C PHE A 366 -17.16 -41.78 2.32
N GLY A 367 -17.84 -42.92 2.24
CA GLY A 367 -17.60 -43.98 1.26
C GLY A 367 -18.93 -44.62 0.92
N SER A 368 -19.18 -45.85 1.37
CA SER A 368 -20.52 -46.48 1.24
C SER A 368 -21.60 -45.80 2.10
N THR A 369 -21.18 -45.14 3.17
CA THR A 369 -21.94 -44.35 4.13
C THR A 369 -21.08 -43.17 4.57
N SER A 370 -21.64 -42.20 5.28
CA SER A 370 -20.90 -41.09 5.90
C SER A 370 -20.68 -41.32 7.41
N GLU A 371 -19.60 -40.74 7.94
CA GLU A 371 -19.28 -40.71 9.37
C GLU A 371 -18.77 -39.30 9.73
N ILE A 372 -19.17 -38.79 10.91
CA ILE A 372 -18.68 -37.52 11.44
C ILE A 372 -17.36 -37.80 12.18
N GLY A 373 -16.24 -37.43 11.58
CA GLY A 373 -14.91 -37.53 12.20
C GLY A 373 -14.70 -36.50 13.30
N ALA A 374 -15.21 -35.28 13.09
CA ALA A 374 -15.24 -34.23 14.09
C ALA A 374 -16.48 -33.35 13.90
N GLY A 375 -17.17 -33.04 15.00
CA GLY A 375 -18.18 -31.97 15.01
C GLY A 375 -17.54 -30.60 14.82
N LEU A 376 -18.37 -29.57 14.64
CA LEU A 376 -17.93 -28.21 14.42
C LEU A 376 -17.11 -27.68 15.62
N THR A 377 -15.78 -27.63 15.47
CA THR A 377 -14.81 -27.37 16.54
C THR A 377 -14.16 -26.00 16.36
N ASP A 378 -14.07 -25.22 17.44
CA ASP A 378 -13.37 -23.92 17.45
C ASP A 378 -11.86 -24.08 17.25
N ILE A 379 -11.27 -23.25 16.37
CA ILE A 379 -9.84 -23.29 16.05
C ILE A 379 -9.06 -22.29 16.90
N THR A 380 -9.07 -22.43 18.22
CA THR A 380 -8.50 -21.41 19.11
C THR A 380 -6.97 -21.35 19.15
N ASP A 381 -6.32 -22.48 18.88
CA ASP A 381 -4.89 -22.68 19.13
C ASP A 381 -4.33 -23.91 18.39
N THR A 382 -3.02 -24.11 18.46
CA THR A 382 -2.34 -25.28 17.85
C THR A 382 -2.91 -26.62 18.35
N ALA A 383 -3.30 -26.74 19.62
CA ALA A 383 -3.83 -27.99 20.16
C ALA A 383 -5.24 -28.31 19.61
N SER A 384 -6.06 -27.29 19.32
CA SER A 384 -7.32 -27.47 18.61
C SER A 384 -7.10 -27.97 17.17
N ARG A 385 -6.10 -27.42 16.47
CA ARG A 385 -5.71 -27.84 15.12
C ARG A 385 -5.19 -29.28 15.11
N GLU A 386 -4.29 -29.63 16.02
CA GLU A 386 -3.77 -31.00 16.17
C GLU A 386 -4.88 -32.02 16.44
N ARG A 387 -5.88 -31.68 17.25
CA ARG A 387 -7.05 -32.56 17.46
C ARG A 387 -7.84 -32.81 16.17
N LEU A 388 -8.01 -31.79 15.33
CA LEU A 388 -8.67 -31.91 14.04
C LEU A 388 -7.83 -32.72 13.03
N VAL A 389 -6.51 -32.50 12.98
CA VAL A 389 -5.60 -33.32 12.16
C VAL A 389 -5.65 -34.79 12.58
N ASN A 390 -5.67 -35.09 13.88
CA ASN A 390 -5.80 -36.45 14.40
C ASN A 390 -7.17 -37.10 14.11
N ALA A 391 -8.18 -36.32 13.74
CA ALA A 391 -9.51 -36.81 13.35
C ALA A 391 -9.62 -37.11 11.84
N LEU A 392 -8.58 -36.85 11.05
CA LEU A 392 -8.54 -37.20 9.62
C LEU A 392 -8.57 -38.72 9.40
N PRO A 393 -9.13 -39.20 8.27
CA PRO A 393 -9.31 -40.63 8.06
C PRO A 393 -7.99 -41.38 7.88
N LEU A 394 -7.97 -42.65 8.32
CA LEU A 394 -6.77 -43.51 8.29
C LEU A 394 -6.73 -44.49 7.11
N SER A 395 -7.86 -44.73 6.43
CA SER A 395 -7.93 -45.71 5.35
C SER A 395 -9.08 -45.45 4.39
N THR A 396 -8.95 -45.97 3.17
CA THR A 396 -10.01 -45.96 2.15
C THR A 396 -10.78 -47.28 2.14
N LYS A 397 -12.11 -47.23 2.04
CA LYS A 397 -12.95 -48.42 1.84
C LYS A 397 -14.33 -48.07 1.28
N GLY A 398 -14.82 -48.96 0.43
CA GLY A 398 -16.24 -49.01 0.06
C GLY A 398 -16.55 -48.33 -1.26
N PHE A 399 -17.86 -48.13 -1.46
CA PHE A 399 -18.46 -47.43 -2.59
C PHE A 399 -18.37 -45.90 -2.40
N THR A 400 -19.01 -45.13 -3.27
CA THR A 400 -18.98 -43.66 -3.26
C THR A 400 -20.41 -43.12 -3.12
N CYS A 401 -20.73 -42.57 -1.95
CA CYS A 401 -22.01 -41.93 -1.62
C CYS A 401 -21.80 -40.44 -1.29
N ILE A 402 -21.80 -39.58 -2.30
CA ILE A 402 -21.56 -38.14 -2.10
C ILE A 402 -22.76 -37.51 -1.36
N GLY A 403 -23.99 -37.89 -1.70
CA GLY A 403 -25.18 -37.43 -0.97
C GLY A 403 -25.23 -37.84 0.51
N CYS A 404 -24.54 -38.92 0.91
CA CYS A 404 -24.33 -39.25 2.33
C CYS A 404 -23.44 -38.18 3.00
N GLY A 405 -22.31 -37.86 2.37
CA GLY A 405 -21.39 -36.81 2.83
C GLY A 405 -22.07 -35.46 2.98
N ILE A 406 -22.87 -35.04 1.98
CA ILE A 406 -23.65 -33.79 2.02
C ILE A 406 -24.62 -33.79 3.20
N SER A 407 -25.37 -34.89 3.39
CA SER A 407 -26.35 -35.00 4.49
C SER A 407 -25.69 -34.86 5.87
N SER A 408 -24.56 -35.54 6.10
CA SER A 408 -23.82 -35.40 7.35
C SER A 408 -23.14 -34.04 7.49
N GLY A 409 -22.71 -33.42 6.39
CA GLY A 409 -22.16 -32.08 6.42
C GLY A 409 -23.20 -31.02 6.83
N ILE A 410 -24.45 -31.15 6.37
CA ILE A 410 -25.58 -30.33 6.83
C ILE A 410 -25.82 -30.53 8.33
N GLU A 411 -25.79 -31.78 8.80
CA GLU A 411 -25.93 -32.10 10.23
C GLU A 411 -24.85 -31.43 11.09
N VAL A 412 -23.59 -31.46 10.63
CA VAL A 412 -22.46 -30.84 11.34
C VAL A 412 -22.53 -29.32 11.33
N LEU A 413 -22.93 -28.70 10.21
CA LEU A 413 -23.12 -27.25 10.13
C LEU A 413 -24.25 -26.78 11.06
N GLY A 414 -25.35 -27.53 11.14
CA GLY A 414 -26.47 -27.23 12.04
C GLY A 414 -26.96 -25.78 11.88
N SER A 415 -26.95 -25.01 12.98
CA SER A 415 -27.35 -23.59 12.97
C SER A 415 -26.40 -22.67 12.20
N TYR A 416 -25.19 -23.15 11.86
CA TYR A 416 -24.19 -22.42 11.09
C TYR A 416 -24.24 -22.72 9.59
N ALA A 417 -25.27 -23.45 9.12
CA ALA A 417 -25.42 -23.76 7.70
C ALA A 417 -25.58 -22.48 6.85
N GLN A 418 -26.42 -21.55 7.28
CA GLN A 418 -26.61 -20.30 6.53
C GLN A 418 -25.35 -19.43 6.62
N GLY A 419 -24.68 -19.20 5.49
CA GLY A 419 -23.39 -18.49 5.43
C GLY A 419 -22.17 -19.34 5.81
N GLY A 420 -22.37 -20.65 6.06
CA GLY A 420 -21.30 -21.63 6.24
C GLY A 420 -20.84 -22.27 4.92
N TYR A 421 -19.71 -22.97 4.99
CA TYR A 421 -19.06 -23.60 3.83
C TYR A 421 -18.94 -25.11 4.01
N MET A 422 -19.17 -25.83 2.93
CA MET A 422 -18.85 -27.23 2.80
C MET A 422 -17.76 -27.38 1.76
N LEU A 423 -16.65 -28.01 2.13
CA LEU A 423 -15.56 -28.30 1.22
C LEU A 423 -15.54 -29.78 0.89
N LEU A 424 -16.12 -30.12 -0.26
CA LEU A 424 -16.31 -31.47 -0.72
C LEU A 424 -15.15 -31.90 -1.63
N LEU A 425 -14.41 -32.90 -1.20
CA LEU A 425 -13.26 -33.44 -1.93
C LEU A 425 -13.51 -34.90 -2.30
N SER A 426 -13.50 -35.20 -3.60
CA SER A 426 -13.78 -36.54 -4.16
C SER A 426 -13.04 -36.75 -5.48
N ASP A 427 -12.88 -38.01 -5.90
CA ASP A 427 -12.43 -38.35 -7.26
C ASP A 427 -13.57 -38.46 -8.29
N GLY A 428 -14.81 -38.23 -7.86
CA GLY A 428 -16.01 -38.30 -8.68
C GLY A 428 -16.54 -39.72 -8.85
N GLY A 429 -17.67 -39.86 -9.56
CA GLY A 429 -18.26 -41.17 -9.83
C GLY A 429 -19.12 -41.75 -8.69
N GLU A 430 -20.08 -40.95 -8.24
CA GLU A 430 -21.10 -41.37 -7.28
C GLU A 430 -21.83 -42.64 -7.75
N ASN A 431 -21.89 -43.66 -6.89
CA ASN A 431 -22.44 -44.98 -7.23
C ASN A 431 -23.30 -45.59 -6.11
N ARG A 432 -23.63 -44.79 -5.09
CA ARG A 432 -24.44 -45.19 -3.95
C ARG A 432 -25.42 -44.09 -3.54
N VAL A 433 -26.66 -44.49 -3.23
CA VAL A 433 -27.73 -43.60 -2.75
C VAL A 433 -27.54 -43.15 -1.30
N PRO A 434 -28.05 -41.97 -0.91
CA PRO A 434 -28.72 -40.98 -1.76
C PRO A 434 -27.74 -40.28 -2.72
N TYR A 435 -28.19 -40.00 -3.95
CA TYR A 435 -27.38 -39.28 -4.94
C TYR A 435 -27.42 -37.75 -4.72
N ILE A 436 -26.45 -37.00 -5.25
CA ILE A 436 -26.41 -35.51 -5.20
C ILE A 436 -27.75 -34.91 -5.65
N ARG A 437 -28.33 -35.44 -6.73
CA ARG A 437 -29.60 -34.94 -7.28
C ARG A 437 -30.79 -35.05 -6.31
N GLU A 438 -30.74 -35.97 -5.35
CA GLU A 438 -31.77 -36.15 -4.33
C GLU A 438 -31.57 -35.20 -3.14
N LYS A 439 -30.51 -34.38 -3.18
CA LYS A 439 -30.11 -33.45 -2.12
C LYS A 439 -30.25 -31.98 -2.50
N TYR A 440 -30.61 -31.65 -3.74
CA TYR A 440 -30.75 -30.24 -4.16
C TYR A 440 -31.74 -29.45 -3.30
N ASP A 441 -32.89 -30.04 -2.96
CA ASP A 441 -33.87 -29.39 -2.06
C ASP A 441 -33.26 -29.14 -0.66
N ASP A 442 -32.53 -30.12 -0.11
CA ASP A 442 -31.85 -29.99 1.19
C ASP A 442 -30.79 -28.88 1.14
N ILE A 443 -30.03 -28.80 0.04
CA ILE A 443 -28.97 -27.80 -0.19
C ILE A 443 -29.58 -26.39 -0.31
N GLU A 444 -30.59 -26.21 -1.15
CA GLU A 444 -31.24 -24.92 -1.39
C GLU A 444 -31.85 -24.34 -0.10
N ASN A 445 -32.50 -25.19 0.69
CA ASN A 445 -33.13 -24.81 1.96
C ASN A 445 -32.12 -24.47 3.05
N SER A 446 -30.92 -25.03 3.01
CA SER A 446 -29.92 -24.87 4.07
C SER A 446 -29.08 -23.59 3.90
N GLY A 447 -28.91 -23.08 2.67
CA GLY A 447 -28.25 -21.81 2.40
C GLY A 447 -26.74 -21.76 2.67
N PHE A 448 -26.08 -22.92 2.72
CA PHE A 448 -24.62 -23.05 2.74
C PHE A 448 -24.04 -23.07 1.31
N ILE A 449 -22.74 -22.84 1.20
CA ILE A 449 -22.01 -22.92 -0.06
C ILE A 449 -21.24 -24.23 -0.12
N ILE A 450 -21.22 -24.88 -1.30
CA ILE A 450 -20.42 -26.08 -1.54
C ILE A 450 -19.27 -25.75 -2.48
N ASP A 451 -18.07 -25.69 -1.93
CA ASP A 451 -16.84 -25.70 -2.72
C ASP A 451 -16.44 -27.15 -3.02
N THR A 452 -16.05 -27.43 -4.25
CA THR A 452 -15.68 -28.79 -4.69
C THR A 452 -14.23 -28.85 -5.14
N ILE A 453 -13.55 -29.92 -4.74
CA ILE A 453 -12.23 -30.29 -5.27
C ILE A 453 -12.31 -31.69 -5.84
N THR A 454 -12.21 -31.79 -7.17
CA THR A 454 -12.26 -33.08 -7.87
C THR A 454 -10.85 -33.57 -8.18
N ILE A 455 -10.47 -34.78 -7.73
CA ILE A 455 -9.16 -35.41 -8.01
C ILE A 455 -9.32 -36.56 -9.00
N SER A 456 -9.13 -36.30 -10.30
CA SER A 456 -9.37 -37.30 -11.35
C SER A 456 -8.62 -36.94 -12.62
N ASN A 457 -8.49 -37.88 -13.57
CA ASN A 457 -8.01 -37.57 -14.93
C ASN A 457 -9.08 -36.96 -15.84
N ALA A 458 -10.34 -36.90 -15.39
CA ALA A 458 -11.44 -36.27 -16.09
C ALA A 458 -12.28 -35.46 -15.10
N ALA A 459 -12.66 -34.23 -15.48
CA ALA A 459 -13.55 -33.41 -14.67
C ALA A 459 -14.92 -34.10 -14.51
N ASP A 460 -15.48 -34.04 -13.31
CA ASP A 460 -16.82 -34.53 -13.03
C ASP A 460 -17.79 -33.36 -13.09
N GLN A 461 -18.63 -33.34 -14.13
CA GLN A 461 -19.59 -32.25 -14.35
C GLN A 461 -20.56 -32.10 -13.16
N GLN A 462 -20.90 -33.19 -12.45
CA GLN A 462 -21.83 -33.11 -11.33
C GLN A 462 -21.25 -32.33 -10.14
N MET A 463 -19.93 -32.42 -9.92
CA MET A 463 -19.24 -31.67 -8.88
C MET A 463 -19.18 -30.18 -9.22
N GLU A 464 -18.87 -29.86 -10.48
CA GLU A 464 -18.87 -28.48 -10.98
C GLU A 464 -20.28 -27.87 -10.91
N ASP A 465 -21.30 -28.60 -11.38
CA ASP A 465 -22.70 -28.18 -11.33
C ASP A 465 -23.17 -27.96 -9.88
N LEU A 466 -22.73 -28.81 -8.95
CA LEU A 466 -23.03 -28.69 -7.52
C LEU A 466 -22.44 -27.40 -6.94
N SER A 467 -21.16 -27.12 -7.18
CA SER A 467 -20.55 -25.87 -6.75
C SER A 467 -21.23 -24.66 -7.39
N ASN A 468 -21.43 -24.67 -8.69
CA ASN A 468 -22.07 -23.57 -9.41
C ASN A 468 -23.50 -23.30 -8.89
N SER A 469 -24.28 -24.35 -8.58
CA SER A 469 -25.63 -24.21 -8.05
C SER A 469 -25.69 -23.55 -6.67
N THR A 470 -24.62 -23.68 -5.89
CA THR A 470 -24.47 -23.04 -4.57
C THR A 470 -23.56 -21.81 -4.60
N SER A 471 -23.12 -21.42 -5.81
CA SER A 471 -22.13 -20.36 -6.03
C SER A 471 -20.80 -20.59 -5.28
N GLY A 472 -20.45 -21.85 -5.08
CA GLY A 472 -19.14 -22.28 -4.63
C GLY A 472 -18.13 -22.34 -5.77
N ILE A 473 -16.88 -22.55 -5.39
CA ILE A 473 -15.73 -22.66 -6.27
C ILE A 473 -15.53 -24.14 -6.58
N SER A 474 -15.40 -24.46 -7.86
CA SER A 474 -15.00 -25.80 -8.30
C SER A 474 -13.54 -25.79 -8.73
N SER A 475 -12.75 -26.71 -8.17
CA SER A 475 -11.35 -26.94 -8.51
C SER A 475 -11.15 -28.36 -9.03
N PHE A 476 -10.29 -28.50 -10.04
CA PHE A 476 -9.98 -29.78 -10.65
C PHE A 476 -8.47 -30.07 -10.59
N CYS A 477 -8.11 -31.20 -9.97
CA CYS A 477 -6.74 -31.67 -9.84
C CYS A 477 -6.55 -33.01 -10.57
N SER A 478 -5.65 -33.03 -11.57
CA SER A 478 -5.32 -34.26 -12.30
C SER A 478 -4.43 -35.19 -11.47
N ASP A 479 -4.64 -36.51 -11.56
CA ASP A 479 -3.75 -37.51 -10.97
C ASP A 479 -2.30 -37.42 -11.47
N THR A 480 -2.14 -36.90 -12.68
CA THR A 480 -0.84 -36.69 -13.34
C THR A 480 -0.36 -35.24 -13.26
N GLY A 481 -1.14 -34.38 -12.60
CA GLY A 481 -0.86 -32.96 -12.47
C GLY A 481 0.15 -32.63 -11.37
N PRO A 482 0.39 -31.34 -11.13
CA PRO A 482 1.23 -30.86 -10.04
C PRO A 482 0.74 -31.35 -8.68
N VAL A 483 1.65 -31.81 -7.83
CA VAL A 483 1.33 -32.35 -6.49
C VAL A 483 0.79 -31.31 -5.51
N ASN A 484 1.01 -30.02 -5.78
CA ASN A 484 0.52 -28.90 -4.97
C ASN A 484 -0.89 -28.43 -5.34
N CYS A 485 -1.53 -28.98 -6.38
CA CYS A 485 -2.85 -28.53 -6.86
C CYS A 485 -3.92 -28.50 -5.74
N LEU A 486 -3.94 -29.53 -4.89
CA LEU A 486 -4.90 -29.61 -3.78
C LEU A 486 -4.68 -28.51 -2.75
N ILE A 487 -3.42 -28.26 -2.37
CA ILE A 487 -3.05 -27.19 -1.45
C ILE A 487 -3.47 -25.84 -2.05
N ASP A 488 -3.11 -25.57 -3.29
CA ASP A 488 -3.47 -24.33 -3.98
C ASP A 488 -5.02 -24.16 -4.04
N ALA A 489 -5.78 -25.24 -4.24
CA ALA A 489 -7.25 -25.22 -4.20
C ALA A 489 -7.81 -24.89 -2.80
N PHE A 490 -7.26 -25.50 -1.74
CA PHE A 490 -7.64 -25.19 -0.35
C PHE A 490 -7.37 -23.71 -0.01
N HIS A 491 -6.21 -23.17 -0.41
CA HIS A 491 -5.84 -21.77 -0.22
C HIS A 491 -6.79 -20.82 -0.97
N SER A 492 -7.11 -21.12 -2.23
CA SER A 492 -8.04 -20.31 -3.04
C SER A 492 -9.41 -20.17 -2.39
N ILE A 493 -9.96 -21.26 -1.86
CA ILE A 493 -11.31 -21.27 -1.26
C ILE A 493 -11.46 -20.31 -0.07
N ILE A 494 -10.41 -20.18 0.75
CA ILE A 494 -10.40 -19.27 1.89
C ILE A 494 -10.12 -17.84 1.45
N THR A 495 -9.15 -17.66 0.55
CA THR A 495 -8.70 -16.33 0.10
C THR A 495 -9.71 -15.59 -0.78
N GLU A 496 -10.58 -16.31 -1.50
CA GLU A 496 -11.70 -15.75 -2.26
C GLU A 496 -12.82 -15.17 -1.37
N ARG A 497 -12.78 -15.45 -0.06
CA ARG A 497 -13.78 -14.95 0.91
C ARG A 497 -13.11 -14.33 2.13
N PRO A 498 -12.31 -13.27 1.97
CA PRO A 498 -11.43 -12.76 3.03
C PRO A 498 -12.18 -12.01 4.13
N ASP A 499 -13.39 -11.53 3.87
CA ASP A 499 -14.16 -10.71 4.82
C ASP A 499 -14.98 -11.53 5.84
N VAL A 500 -14.94 -12.86 5.75
CA VAL A 500 -15.70 -13.75 6.65
C VAL A 500 -14.83 -14.12 7.84
N GLY A 501 -15.38 -14.03 9.05
CA GLY A 501 -14.59 -14.05 10.27
C GLY A 501 -13.96 -12.68 10.58
N MET A 502 -13.46 -12.55 11.79
CA MET A 502 -12.79 -11.39 12.33
C MET A 502 -11.28 -11.39 12.05
N GLU A 503 -10.67 -12.57 11.96
CA GLU A 503 -9.23 -12.73 11.72
C GLU A 503 -8.89 -12.65 10.22
N PRO A 504 -7.72 -12.09 9.86
CA PRO A 504 -7.29 -12.04 8.47
C PRO A 504 -7.02 -13.45 7.93
N VAL A 505 -7.33 -13.65 6.65
CA VAL A 505 -6.98 -14.89 5.94
C VAL A 505 -5.51 -14.86 5.51
N PRO A 506 -4.79 -16.00 5.60
CA PRO A 506 -3.45 -16.10 5.05
C PRO A 506 -3.50 -16.00 3.53
N VAL A 507 -2.50 -15.33 2.93
CA VAL A 507 -2.39 -15.16 1.47
C VAL A 507 -1.17 -15.93 0.97
N GLN A 508 -1.39 -16.82 0.02
CA GLN A 508 -0.31 -17.55 -0.63
C GLN A 508 0.44 -16.65 -1.62
N ILE A 509 1.65 -16.26 -1.26
CA ILE A 509 2.50 -15.37 -2.09
C ILE A 509 3.32 -16.13 -3.14
N TYR A 510 3.65 -17.40 -2.88
CA TYR A 510 4.52 -18.21 -3.72
C TYR A 510 4.24 -19.70 -3.55
N SER A 511 4.22 -20.44 -4.65
CA SER A 511 4.04 -21.90 -4.71
C SER A 511 4.93 -22.46 -5.81
N THR A 512 5.68 -23.53 -5.52
CA THR A 512 6.49 -24.22 -6.54
C THR A 512 6.63 -25.71 -6.22
N VAL A 513 6.80 -26.51 -7.26
CA VAL A 513 7.08 -27.95 -7.15
C VAL A 513 8.47 -28.23 -7.69
N VAL A 514 9.24 -29.05 -6.95
CA VAL A 514 10.58 -29.50 -7.36
C VAL A 514 10.65 -31.02 -7.26
N ILE A 515 11.24 -31.65 -8.27
CA ILE A 515 11.51 -33.09 -8.29
C ILE A 515 12.96 -33.30 -7.86
N ILE A 516 13.16 -34.01 -6.76
CA ILE A 516 14.49 -34.34 -6.24
C ILE A 516 14.80 -35.79 -6.64
N GLU A 517 15.84 -35.98 -7.46
CA GLU A 517 16.33 -37.30 -7.83
C GLU A 517 17.06 -37.97 -6.65
N ARG A 518 17.10 -39.31 -6.65
CA ARG A 518 17.88 -40.04 -5.65
C ARG A 518 19.37 -39.69 -5.84
N ASP A 519 20.05 -39.37 -4.74
CA ASP A 519 21.48 -39.05 -4.66
C ASP A 519 21.92 -37.69 -5.28
N SER A 520 21.00 -36.75 -5.51
CA SER A 520 21.33 -35.43 -6.10
C SER A 520 22.08 -34.46 -5.17
N GLY A 521 22.39 -34.84 -3.93
CA GLY A 521 22.96 -33.94 -2.93
C GLY A 521 21.92 -32.93 -2.42
N PHE A 522 22.22 -31.63 -2.48
CA PHE A 522 21.33 -30.54 -2.03
C PHE A 522 20.67 -29.84 -3.22
N SER A 523 19.38 -29.54 -3.12
CA SER A 523 18.66 -28.64 -4.04
C SER A 523 18.44 -27.30 -3.36
N ILE A 524 18.76 -26.21 -4.05
CA ILE A 524 18.57 -24.84 -3.53
C ILE A 524 17.41 -24.20 -4.28
N ILE A 525 16.42 -23.74 -3.52
CA ILE A 525 15.28 -22.98 -4.03
C ILE A 525 15.39 -21.57 -3.47
N SER A 526 15.55 -20.59 -4.35
CA SER A 526 15.54 -19.18 -3.97
C SER A 526 14.12 -18.65 -3.97
N VAL A 527 13.69 -18.04 -2.87
CA VAL A 527 12.41 -17.34 -2.73
C VAL A 527 12.72 -15.89 -2.42
N VAL A 528 12.07 -14.97 -3.14
CA VAL A 528 12.15 -13.53 -2.87
C VAL A 528 10.87 -13.14 -2.17
N ILE A 529 11.00 -12.60 -0.95
CA ILE A 529 9.90 -12.08 -0.17
C ILE A 529 10.09 -10.56 -0.14
N ASP A 530 9.05 -9.83 -0.52
CA ASP A 530 9.08 -8.37 -0.45
C ASP A 530 9.25 -7.94 1.02
N ALA A 531 10.11 -6.95 1.29
CA ALA A 531 10.32 -6.44 2.64
C ALA A 531 9.04 -5.82 3.24
N GLU A 532 8.09 -5.43 2.39
CA GLU A 532 6.78 -4.98 2.79
C GLU A 532 5.89 -6.13 3.27
N LEU A 533 6.18 -7.41 2.98
CA LEU A 533 5.40 -8.54 3.49
C LEU A 533 5.77 -8.83 4.95
N GLY A 534 5.17 -8.08 5.87
CA GLY A 534 5.45 -8.19 7.30
C GLY A 534 4.22 -8.63 8.10
N ASN A 535 4.18 -9.91 8.46
CA ASN A 535 3.66 -10.50 9.70
C ASN A 535 3.48 -12.00 9.47
N GLU A 536 3.80 -12.84 10.47
CA GLU A 536 3.44 -14.28 10.50
C GLU A 536 3.68 -15.04 9.18
N THR A 537 4.85 -14.82 8.55
CA THR A 537 5.17 -15.52 7.31
C THR A 537 5.46 -16.98 7.62
N VAL A 538 4.71 -17.87 6.96
CA VAL A 538 4.86 -19.32 7.13
C VAL A 538 5.41 -19.90 5.84
N ILE A 539 6.51 -20.64 5.93
CA ILE A 539 7.03 -21.46 4.84
C ILE A 539 6.59 -22.89 5.10
N VAL A 540 5.79 -23.44 4.18
CA VAL A 540 5.34 -24.83 4.22
C VAL A 540 6.03 -25.62 3.11
N VAL A 541 6.60 -26.77 3.47
CA VAL A 541 7.20 -27.72 2.52
C VAL A 541 6.54 -29.07 2.70
N THR A 542 5.98 -29.60 1.62
CA THR A 542 5.37 -30.93 1.59
C THR A 542 6.13 -31.85 0.64
N TRP A 543 6.08 -33.16 0.88
CA TRP A 543 6.70 -34.14 -0.01
C TRP A 543 5.89 -35.43 -0.15
N ALA A 544 5.95 -36.05 -1.33
CA ALA A 544 5.09 -37.19 -1.66
C ALA A 544 5.68 -38.57 -1.29
N LYS A 545 7.01 -38.75 -1.40
CA LYS A 545 7.66 -40.06 -1.21
C LYS A 545 8.09 -40.30 0.24
N SER A 546 8.26 -41.55 0.64
CA SER A 546 8.47 -41.96 2.05
C SER A 546 9.87 -41.68 2.62
N HIS A 547 10.75 -41.04 1.86
CA HIS A 547 12.09 -40.70 2.36
C HIS A 547 11.98 -39.43 3.23
N SER A 548 12.74 -39.36 4.31
CA SER A 548 12.90 -38.11 5.06
C SER A 548 13.69 -37.12 4.22
N ILE A 549 13.27 -35.86 4.24
CA ILE A 549 14.02 -34.75 3.65
C ILE A 549 14.49 -33.82 4.77
N SER A 550 15.70 -33.29 4.63
CA SER A 550 16.22 -32.25 5.53
C SER A 550 16.04 -30.91 4.84
N ILE A 551 15.31 -30.00 5.50
CA ILE A 551 15.05 -28.65 5.00
C ILE A 551 15.84 -27.68 5.87
N VAL A 552 16.49 -26.73 5.21
CA VAL A 552 17.25 -25.66 5.85
C VAL A 552 16.85 -24.37 5.16
N LEU A 553 16.33 -23.41 5.92
CA LEU A 553 16.08 -22.06 5.46
C LEU A 553 17.26 -21.17 5.81
N THR A 554 17.73 -20.38 4.86
CA THR A 554 18.79 -19.39 5.07
C THR A 554 18.29 -18.01 4.65
N GLY A 555 18.27 -17.06 5.59
CA GLY A 555 17.88 -15.67 5.38
C GLY A 555 19.00 -14.83 4.74
N PRO A 556 18.66 -13.65 4.20
CA PRO A 556 19.63 -12.75 3.54
C PRO A 556 20.68 -12.18 4.51
N ASP A 557 20.36 -12.12 5.81
CA ASP A 557 21.23 -11.74 6.92
C ASP A 557 22.16 -12.87 7.40
N GLY A 558 22.05 -14.06 6.79
CA GLY A 558 22.77 -15.27 7.21
C GLY A 558 22.07 -16.07 8.32
N THR A 559 20.87 -15.65 8.76
CA THR A 559 20.07 -16.41 9.73
C THR A 559 19.75 -17.79 9.15
N ARG A 560 19.94 -18.85 9.93
CA ARG A 560 19.72 -20.23 9.48
C ARG A 560 18.70 -20.93 10.39
N VAL A 561 17.62 -21.44 9.79
CA VAL A 561 16.57 -22.19 10.47
C VAL A 561 16.60 -23.64 9.97
N ASP A 562 16.73 -24.60 10.89
CA ASP A 562 16.70 -26.03 10.60
C ASP A 562 15.94 -26.79 11.69
N TYR A 563 15.98 -28.12 11.66
CA TYR A 563 15.26 -29.00 12.58
C TYR A 563 15.57 -28.81 14.08
N THR A 564 16.62 -28.06 14.42
CA THR A 564 16.96 -27.75 15.82
C THR A 564 16.39 -26.43 16.32
N ASP A 565 15.86 -25.60 15.41
CA ASP A 565 15.27 -24.30 15.71
C ASP A 565 13.80 -24.47 16.16
N SER A 566 13.38 -23.70 17.16
CA SER A 566 12.01 -23.76 17.69
C SER A 566 10.94 -23.33 16.68
N ARG A 567 11.33 -22.60 15.62
CA ARG A 567 10.44 -22.19 14.52
C ARG A 567 10.16 -23.32 13.53
N TYR A 568 10.93 -24.40 13.57
CA TYR A 568 10.83 -25.52 12.65
C TYR A 568 9.93 -26.60 13.25
N HIS A 569 8.79 -26.86 12.60
CA HIS A 569 7.85 -27.90 12.98
C HIS A 569 7.79 -28.96 11.89
N ILE A 570 7.83 -30.24 12.27
CA ILE A 570 7.79 -31.36 11.34
C ILE A 570 6.70 -32.35 11.74
N ASP A 571 5.85 -32.66 10.76
CA ASP A 571 4.88 -33.74 10.81
C ASP A 571 5.33 -34.82 9.82
N MET A 572 5.92 -35.89 10.35
CA MET A 572 6.43 -37.00 9.53
C MET A 572 5.33 -37.91 8.99
N ASP A 573 4.16 -37.95 9.65
CA ASP A 573 3.05 -38.81 9.24
C ASP A 573 2.36 -38.22 8.00
N ASN A 574 2.14 -36.90 8.02
CA ASN A 574 1.56 -36.15 6.90
C ASN A 574 2.61 -35.60 5.93
N LYS A 575 3.91 -35.73 6.25
CA LYS A 575 5.05 -35.28 5.44
C LYS A 575 5.00 -33.77 5.17
N ILE A 576 4.91 -33.01 6.24
CA ILE A 576 4.83 -31.54 6.21
C ILE A 576 5.94 -30.98 7.11
N VAL A 577 6.63 -29.96 6.61
CA VAL A 577 7.49 -29.09 7.42
C VAL A 577 6.94 -27.68 7.35
N THR A 578 6.76 -27.07 8.51
CA THR A 578 6.28 -25.70 8.68
C THR A 578 7.36 -24.89 9.37
N ILE A 579 7.73 -23.73 8.81
CA ILE A 579 8.70 -22.81 9.38
C ILE A 579 8.03 -21.45 9.58
N ASN A 580 7.92 -21.02 10.85
CA ASN A 580 7.29 -19.76 11.22
C ASN A 580 8.33 -18.63 11.33
N LEU A 581 8.17 -17.57 10.53
CA LEU A 581 9.09 -16.43 10.46
C LEU A 581 8.46 -15.16 11.06
N PRO A 582 8.87 -14.75 12.27
CA PRO A 582 8.49 -13.44 12.81
C PRO A 582 9.34 -12.36 12.13
N LEU A 583 8.76 -11.59 11.21
CA LEU A 583 9.48 -10.54 10.46
C LEU A 583 9.14 -9.11 10.89
N ALA A 584 8.06 -8.89 11.65
CA ALA A 584 7.71 -7.55 12.11
C ALA A 584 8.37 -7.28 13.47
N GLN A 585 9.08 -6.16 13.59
CA GLN A 585 9.43 -5.61 14.90
C GLN A 585 8.12 -5.28 15.64
N GLU A 586 7.99 -5.74 16.88
CA GLU A 586 6.83 -5.40 17.70
C GLU A 586 7.11 -4.11 18.49
N VAL A 587 6.15 -3.18 18.41
CA VAL A 587 6.11 -1.95 19.22
C VAL A 587 5.01 -2.13 20.23
N ASN A 588 5.38 -2.30 21.51
CA ASN A 588 4.41 -2.24 22.60
C ASN A 588 4.19 -0.78 22.98
N TYR A 589 3.03 -0.24 22.59
CA TYR A 589 2.68 1.16 22.81
C TYR A 589 2.67 1.54 24.29
N ALA A 590 2.33 0.59 25.18
CA ALA A 590 2.28 0.84 26.62
C ALA A 590 3.68 1.01 27.26
N ASP A 591 4.72 0.44 26.64
CA ASP A 591 6.09 0.51 27.16
C ASP A 591 6.88 1.66 26.53
N THR A 592 6.82 1.79 25.20
CA THR A 592 7.53 2.80 24.43
C THR A 592 6.69 3.22 23.22
N PRO A 593 5.86 4.29 23.31
CA PRO A 593 5.02 4.77 22.23
C PRO A 593 5.81 5.60 21.21
N ALA A 594 6.97 5.10 20.77
CA ALA A 594 7.85 5.75 19.81
C ALA A 594 8.62 4.73 18.95
N LEU A 595 8.90 5.08 17.70
CA LEU A 595 9.73 4.30 16.77
C LEU A 595 10.72 5.23 16.04
N ALA A 596 12.02 4.95 16.12
CA ALA A 596 13.03 5.68 15.34
C ALA A 596 13.11 5.15 13.90
N ILE A 597 13.09 6.05 12.92
CA ILE A 597 13.21 5.73 11.50
C ILE A 597 14.52 6.30 10.99
N TYR A 598 15.34 5.46 10.33
CA TYR A 598 16.62 5.83 9.74
C TYR A 598 16.61 5.59 8.23
N ALA A 599 17.18 6.51 7.48
CA ALA A 599 17.33 6.44 6.04
C ALA A 599 18.75 6.87 5.64
N GLN A 600 19.52 5.94 5.09
CA GLN A 600 20.86 6.23 4.62
C GLN A 600 20.85 6.61 3.14
N VAL A 601 21.27 7.84 2.83
CA VAL A 601 21.32 8.39 1.47
C VAL A 601 22.78 8.56 1.03
N GLN A 602 23.21 7.68 0.14
CA GLN A 602 24.60 7.63 -0.33
C GLN A 602 24.70 7.59 -1.85
N ARG A 603 25.82 8.13 -2.35
CA ARG A 603 26.27 8.01 -3.73
C ARG A 603 27.67 7.41 -3.74
N ASP A 604 27.78 6.18 -4.25
CA ASP A 604 28.97 5.33 -4.12
C ASP A 604 29.36 5.12 -2.64
N PHE A 605 30.40 5.80 -2.16
CA PHE A 605 30.83 5.80 -0.75
C PHE A 605 30.68 7.17 -0.08
N GLY A 606 30.10 8.17 -0.77
CA GLY A 606 29.89 9.51 -0.25
C GLY A 606 28.47 9.73 0.26
N SER A 607 28.33 10.50 1.34
CA SER A 607 27.03 10.95 1.85
C SER A 607 26.40 11.97 0.90
N VAL A 608 25.08 11.85 0.70
CA VAL A 608 24.31 12.87 -0.02
C VAL A 608 23.68 13.78 1.02
N LEU A 609 24.09 15.05 1.03
CA LEU A 609 23.63 16.06 1.97
C LEU A 609 22.56 16.94 1.34
N ASN A 610 21.74 17.60 2.18
CA ASN A 610 20.66 18.50 1.77
C ASN A 610 19.62 17.85 0.83
N ALA A 611 19.41 16.54 0.92
CA ALA A 611 18.26 15.87 0.32
C ALA A 611 17.01 16.09 1.17
N ASP A 612 15.85 16.23 0.52
CA ASP A 612 14.56 16.18 1.19
C ASP A 612 14.19 14.71 1.38
N VAL A 613 14.23 14.24 2.62
CA VAL A 613 13.93 12.86 2.99
C VAL A 613 12.63 12.81 3.79
N THR A 614 11.63 12.09 3.27
CA THR A 614 10.32 11.95 3.90
C THR A 614 9.97 10.48 4.07
N ALA A 615 9.79 10.05 5.31
CA ALA A 615 9.14 8.80 5.64
C ALA A 615 7.62 8.96 5.51
N ILE A 616 6.97 7.97 4.92
CA ILE A 616 5.54 7.82 4.74
C ILE A 616 5.17 6.56 5.50
N ILE A 617 4.46 6.72 6.61
CA ILE A 617 4.05 5.66 7.51
C ILE A 617 2.56 5.44 7.30
N SER A 618 2.16 4.24 6.91
CA SER A 618 0.77 3.89 6.66
C SER A 618 0.32 2.70 7.49
N ASP A 619 -0.82 2.82 8.14
CA ASP A 619 -1.58 1.69 8.67
C ASP A 619 -2.74 1.35 7.71
N THR A 620 -3.71 0.55 8.18
CA THR A 620 -4.85 0.12 7.35
C THR A 620 -5.76 1.28 6.93
N PHE A 621 -5.74 2.40 7.64
CA PHE A 621 -6.71 3.50 7.52
C PHE A 621 -6.06 4.85 7.23
N ASN A 622 -4.86 5.08 7.76
CA ASN A 622 -4.21 6.37 7.78
C ASN A 622 -2.85 6.29 7.11
N THR A 623 -2.45 7.41 6.52
CA THR A 623 -1.09 7.61 6.03
C THR A 623 -0.60 8.93 6.60
N THR A 624 0.51 8.84 7.33
CA THR A 624 1.16 9.97 8.01
C THR A 624 2.56 10.12 7.47
N THR A 625 3.01 11.35 7.28
CA THR A 625 4.37 11.63 6.79
C THR A 625 5.25 12.19 7.90
N ARG A 626 6.54 11.85 7.87
CA ARG A 626 7.57 12.38 8.75
C ARG A 626 8.82 12.75 7.97
N THR A 627 9.27 13.99 8.14
CA THR A 627 10.54 14.46 7.58
C THR A 627 11.69 13.90 8.40
N LEU A 628 12.66 13.28 7.74
CA LEU A 628 13.88 12.77 8.37
C LEU A 628 15.00 13.82 8.21
N ARG A 629 15.85 13.98 9.22
CA ARG A 629 16.90 15.02 9.25
C ARG A 629 18.28 14.41 9.50
N ASP A 630 19.30 15.04 8.91
CA ASP A 630 20.73 14.73 9.06
C ASP A 630 21.42 15.94 9.72
N ASP A 631 20.98 16.25 10.95
CA ASP A 631 21.36 17.46 11.69
C ASP A 631 22.06 17.16 13.04
N GLY A 632 22.30 15.88 13.35
CA GLY A 632 22.95 15.42 14.56
C GLY A 632 22.10 15.53 15.83
N SER A 633 20.80 15.80 15.68
CA SER A 633 19.83 15.76 16.78
C SER A 633 19.24 14.35 16.86
N GLU A 634 19.14 13.80 18.07
CA GLU A 634 18.58 12.46 18.29
C GLU A 634 17.21 12.32 17.58
N PRO A 635 16.98 11.24 16.80
CA PRO A 635 17.76 10.00 16.73
C PRO A 635 19.00 10.04 15.83
N ASP A 636 19.30 11.14 15.15
CA ASP A 636 20.53 11.28 14.38
C ASP A 636 21.71 11.51 15.32
N LEU A 637 22.74 10.68 15.20
CA LEU A 637 23.92 10.72 16.06
C LEU A 637 25.04 11.58 15.47
N THR A 638 25.10 11.75 14.14
CA THR A 638 26.24 12.42 13.49
C THR A 638 25.75 13.32 12.37
N PRO A 639 25.86 14.65 12.53
CA PRO A 639 25.37 15.58 11.51
C PRO A 639 26.17 15.48 10.22
N ASN A 640 25.46 15.57 9.10
CA ASN A 640 25.98 15.55 7.73
C ASN A 640 26.74 14.26 7.35
N ASP A 641 26.28 13.11 7.83
CA ASP A 641 26.86 11.81 7.48
C ASP A 641 26.06 11.04 6.41
N GLY A 642 24.95 11.62 5.95
CA GLY A 642 24.03 11.03 4.99
C GLY A 642 22.99 10.09 5.61
N THR A 643 22.95 9.97 6.94
CA THR A 643 21.92 9.25 7.68
C THR A 643 20.86 10.23 8.16
N TYR A 644 19.70 10.16 7.53
CA TYR A 644 18.55 10.96 7.89
C TYR A 644 17.68 10.19 8.87
N SER A 645 17.24 10.80 9.96
CA SER A 645 16.38 10.11 10.92
C SER A 645 15.39 11.03 11.64
N ALA A 646 14.36 10.42 12.24
CA ALA A 646 13.36 11.06 13.09
C ALA A 646 12.60 10.02 13.92
N TYR A 647 11.93 10.42 14.99
CA TYR A 647 10.96 9.57 15.69
C TYR A 647 9.56 9.66 15.09
N PHE A 648 8.86 8.53 15.12
CA PHE A 648 7.44 8.41 14.85
C PHE A 648 6.69 8.08 16.15
N ILE A 649 5.77 8.96 16.54
CA ILE A 649 4.96 8.85 17.78
C ILE A 649 3.45 8.90 17.51
N SER A 650 3.03 9.14 16.26
CA SER A 650 1.61 9.37 15.89
C SER A 650 0.90 8.08 15.48
N PHE A 651 0.89 7.08 16.37
CA PHE A 651 0.16 5.83 16.17
C PHE A 651 -1.35 6.07 16.24
N THR A 652 -2.15 5.35 15.44
CA THR A 652 -3.61 5.54 15.38
C THR A 652 -4.42 4.31 15.78
N SER A 653 -3.82 3.11 15.71
CA SER A 653 -4.45 1.84 16.07
C SER A 653 -3.41 0.75 16.41
N ASN A 654 -3.88 -0.33 17.02
CA ASN A 654 -3.17 -1.61 16.98
C ASN A 654 -3.12 -2.14 15.54
N GLY A 655 -2.13 -2.96 15.25
CA GLY A 655 -1.99 -3.65 13.96
C GLY A 655 -0.73 -3.27 13.20
N ARG A 656 -0.75 -3.54 11.90
CA ARG A 656 0.42 -3.44 11.03
C ARG A 656 0.60 -2.01 10.50
N TYR A 657 1.86 -1.57 10.51
CA TYR A 657 2.30 -0.31 9.93
C TYR A 657 3.39 -0.58 8.89
N ASN A 658 3.31 0.08 7.74
CA ASN A 658 4.33 0.07 6.69
C ASN A 658 5.05 1.40 6.66
N VAL A 659 6.38 1.37 6.48
CA VAL A 659 7.21 2.55 6.30
C VAL A 659 7.74 2.56 4.87
N LYS A 660 7.58 3.67 4.19
CA LYS A 660 8.16 3.96 2.87
C LYS A 660 8.95 5.26 2.99
N VAL A 661 10.13 5.35 2.40
CA VAL A 661 10.94 6.57 2.43
C VAL A 661 11.11 7.11 1.01
N ASP A 662 10.70 8.35 0.80
CA ASP A 662 10.89 9.10 -0.43
C ASP A 662 12.02 10.13 -0.24
N VAL A 663 12.95 10.16 -1.19
CA VAL A 663 14.15 11.01 -1.19
C VAL A 663 14.19 11.84 -2.46
N ILE A 664 14.32 13.16 -2.30
CA ILE A 664 14.54 14.10 -3.40
C ILE A 664 15.88 14.78 -3.18
N GLY A 665 16.83 14.58 -4.10
CA GLY A 665 18.16 15.19 -4.00
C GLY A 665 18.39 16.29 -5.02
N TYR A 666 19.20 17.27 -4.65
CA TYR A 666 19.55 18.41 -5.49
C TYR A 666 21.06 18.42 -5.79
N ASP A 667 21.45 18.67 -7.04
CA ASP A 667 22.87 18.82 -7.37
C ASP A 667 23.34 20.19 -6.87
N VAL A 668 24.26 20.19 -5.91
CA VAL A 668 24.92 21.42 -5.48
C VAL A 668 25.82 21.87 -6.64
N ALA A 669 25.48 23.01 -7.27
CA ALA A 669 26.31 23.60 -8.32
C ALA A 669 27.72 23.90 -7.77
N GLU A 670 28.70 23.07 -8.13
CA GLU A 670 30.12 23.39 -7.93
C GLU A 670 30.44 24.72 -8.65
N ASN A 671 30.92 25.69 -7.87
CA ASN A 671 31.43 27.02 -8.26
C ASN A 671 30.43 28.11 -8.67
N GLN A 672 29.85 28.81 -7.69
CA GLN A 672 29.68 30.27 -7.77
C GLN A 672 30.24 31.00 -6.53
N ARG A 673 31.57 31.14 -6.47
CA ARG A 673 32.16 32.28 -5.74
C ARG A 673 31.99 33.55 -6.59
N ARG A 674 31.26 34.54 -6.05
CA ARG A 674 30.90 35.88 -6.59
C ARG A 674 29.73 35.84 -7.59
N LYS A 675 28.52 36.25 -7.23
CA LYS A 675 28.14 37.64 -6.93
C LYS A 675 26.80 37.67 -6.18
N ARG A 676 26.69 38.58 -5.20
CA ARG A 676 25.46 38.90 -4.47
C ARG A 676 24.58 39.78 -5.37
N SER A 677 23.47 39.24 -5.87
CA SER A 677 22.32 40.03 -6.32
C SER A 677 21.06 39.20 -6.12
N THR A 678 20.10 39.82 -5.44
CA THR A 678 18.72 39.43 -5.21
C THR A 678 18.07 38.89 -6.49
N GLU A 679 17.60 37.64 -6.46
CA GLU A 679 16.71 37.11 -7.49
C GLU A 679 15.86 35.96 -6.92
N VAL A 680 14.55 36.15 -7.07
CA VAL A 680 13.45 35.21 -7.29
C VAL A 680 13.80 33.72 -7.15
N GLU A 681 13.10 33.01 -6.27
CA GLU A 681 13.05 31.54 -6.22
C GLU A 681 12.54 30.97 -7.54
N THR A 682 13.44 30.73 -8.48
CA THR A 682 13.23 29.70 -9.50
C THR A 682 13.40 28.35 -8.82
N ALA A 683 12.34 27.53 -8.82
CA ALA A 683 12.38 26.17 -8.33
C ALA A 683 13.55 25.42 -8.99
N VAL A 684 14.52 25.00 -8.19
CA VAL A 684 15.65 24.18 -8.64
C VAL A 684 15.08 22.81 -8.99
N GLU A 685 15.26 22.35 -10.23
CA GLU A 685 14.81 21.01 -10.60
C GLU A 685 15.59 19.93 -9.82
N PRO A 686 14.90 18.89 -9.33
CA PRO A 686 15.55 17.83 -8.56
C PRO A 686 16.52 17.03 -9.44
N SER A 687 17.71 16.76 -8.92
CA SER A 687 18.74 15.95 -9.61
C SER A 687 18.39 14.46 -9.62
N PHE A 688 17.73 13.98 -8.57
CA PHE A 688 17.21 12.62 -8.51
C PHE A 688 16.02 12.52 -7.55
N MET A 689 15.18 11.52 -7.79
CA MET A 689 14.18 11.07 -6.83
C MET A 689 14.33 9.56 -6.64
N ARG A 690 14.21 9.09 -5.39
CA ARG A 690 14.25 7.67 -5.03
C ARG A 690 13.19 7.38 -3.99
N THR A 691 12.78 6.13 -3.99
CA THR A 691 11.84 5.56 -3.03
C THR A 691 12.41 4.24 -2.56
N ALA A 692 12.35 3.97 -1.26
CA ALA A 692 12.71 2.69 -0.67
C ALA A 692 11.69 2.28 0.40
N SER A 693 11.54 0.97 0.63
CA SER A 693 10.79 0.47 1.80
C SER A 693 11.65 0.62 3.05
N GLY A 694 11.04 1.12 4.14
CA GLY A 694 11.57 1.12 5.49
C GLY A 694 11.14 -0.11 6.31
N GLY A 695 10.46 -1.07 5.68
CA GLY A 695 9.97 -2.29 6.32
C GLY A 695 8.61 -2.14 7.02
N VAL A 696 8.26 -3.14 7.81
CA VAL A 696 6.97 -3.27 8.49
C VAL A 696 7.15 -3.57 9.98
N PHE A 697 6.31 -2.96 10.81
CA PHE A 697 6.25 -3.22 12.24
C PHE A 697 4.80 -3.40 12.71
N LYS A 698 4.61 -4.05 13.88
CA LYS A 698 3.30 -4.30 14.47
C LYS A 698 3.17 -3.55 15.79
N VAL A 699 2.11 -2.77 15.94
CA VAL A 699 1.78 -2.07 17.18
C VAL A 699 0.78 -2.88 17.97
N GLN A 700 1.04 -3.03 19.27
CA GLN A 700 0.13 -3.65 20.23
C GLN A 700 -0.05 -2.74 21.45
N GLY A 701 -1.15 -2.93 22.19
CA GLY A 701 -1.43 -2.17 23.41
C GLY A 701 -1.75 -0.69 23.19
N TYR A 702 -2.09 -0.27 21.97
CA TYR A 702 -2.47 1.11 21.66
C TYR A 702 -3.68 1.54 22.49
N THR A 703 -3.51 2.67 23.19
CA THR A 703 -4.55 3.31 23.99
C THR A 703 -4.73 4.76 23.53
N PRO A 704 -5.91 5.14 23.01
CA PRO A 704 -6.15 6.52 22.60
C PRO A 704 -6.15 7.43 23.82
N ASN A 705 -5.52 8.61 23.70
CA ASN A 705 -5.37 9.61 24.77
C ASN A 705 -4.67 9.05 26.02
N ALA A 706 -3.62 8.25 25.84
CA ALA A 706 -2.74 7.85 26.92
C ALA A 706 -2.12 9.08 27.61
N ALA A 707 -1.71 8.92 28.87
CA ALA A 707 -0.90 9.93 29.54
C ALA A 707 0.43 10.08 28.80
N ASP A 708 0.91 11.32 28.69
CA ASP A 708 2.22 11.57 28.13
C ASP A 708 3.33 11.06 29.07
N ILE A 709 4.25 10.29 28.49
CA ILE A 709 5.37 9.64 29.16
C ILE A 709 6.68 9.84 28.36
N LEU A 710 6.66 10.62 27.26
CA LEU A 710 7.77 10.75 26.34
C LEU A 710 8.58 12.01 26.68
N PRO A 711 9.80 11.89 27.25
CA PRO A 711 10.58 13.07 27.55
C PRO A 711 11.20 13.69 26.27
N PRO A 712 11.64 14.96 26.35
CA PRO A 712 12.47 15.60 25.32
C PRO A 712 13.74 14.80 24.98
N SER A 713 14.16 14.85 23.71
CA SER A 713 15.42 14.22 23.26
C SER A 713 16.66 14.82 23.93
N ARG A 714 17.75 14.08 23.92
CA ARG A 714 19.01 14.53 24.51
C ARG A 714 19.65 15.65 23.67
N ILE A 715 20.02 16.74 24.32
CA ILE A 715 20.83 17.81 23.69
C ILE A 715 22.27 17.31 23.51
N GLN A 716 22.76 17.21 22.27
CA GLN A 716 24.06 16.57 21.98
C GLN A 716 25.23 17.54 21.75
N ASP A 717 24.95 18.82 21.52
CA ASP A 717 25.90 19.79 20.97
C ASP A 717 26.17 21.01 21.87
N LEU A 718 25.93 20.89 23.18
CA LEU A 718 26.22 21.96 24.14
C LEU A 718 27.68 22.38 24.07
N VAL A 719 27.92 23.66 23.83
CA VAL A 719 29.26 24.24 23.69
C VAL A 719 29.32 25.68 24.20
N TYR A 720 30.47 26.11 24.72
CA TYR A 720 30.72 27.53 24.97
C TYR A 720 31.31 28.18 23.71
N THR A 721 30.83 29.38 23.36
CA THR A 721 31.24 30.09 22.14
C THR A 721 32.09 31.31 22.41
N SER A 722 31.89 31.98 23.55
CA SER A 722 32.70 33.12 23.98
C SER A 722 32.73 33.28 25.49
N PHE A 723 33.80 33.90 25.99
CA PHE A 723 33.95 34.29 27.40
C PHE A 723 34.47 35.71 27.49
N SER A 724 33.83 36.56 28.30
CA SER A 724 34.29 37.91 28.62
C SER A 724 35.00 37.90 29.96
N TYR A 725 36.30 38.20 29.96
CA TYR A 725 37.10 38.26 31.18
C TYR A 725 36.66 39.43 32.09
N ASP A 726 36.45 40.62 31.50
CA ASP A 726 36.12 41.84 32.25
C ASP A 726 34.76 41.73 32.97
N ASN A 727 33.79 41.08 32.33
CA ASN A 727 32.43 40.93 32.87
C ASN A 727 32.23 39.58 33.59
N SER A 728 33.20 38.66 33.52
CA SER A 728 33.08 37.28 34.01
C SER A 728 31.83 36.57 33.46
N THR A 729 31.55 36.73 32.15
CA THR A 729 30.37 36.14 31.49
C THR A 729 30.76 35.11 30.45
N VAL A 730 30.02 34.00 30.37
CA VAL A 730 30.19 32.96 29.34
C VAL A 730 28.92 32.89 28.48
N THR A 731 29.11 32.72 27.17
CA THR A 731 28.04 32.48 26.21
C THR A 731 28.05 31.00 25.82
N LEU A 732 26.96 30.29 26.11
CA LEU A 732 26.73 28.90 25.76
C LEU A 732 25.76 28.82 24.58
N ARG A 733 25.91 27.77 23.77
CA ARG A 733 25.13 27.50 22.57
C ARG A 733 24.82 26.01 22.47
N TRP A 734 23.62 25.66 22.03
CA TRP A 734 23.17 24.29 21.74
C TRP A 734 22.00 24.34 20.73
N THR A 735 21.58 23.19 20.22
CA THR A 735 20.41 23.05 19.36
C THR A 735 19.19 22.66 20.20
N ALA A 736 18.07 23.36 20.00
CA ALA A 736 16.81 23.07 20.70
C ALA A 736 16.25 21.70 20.31
N VAL A 737 15.69 20.99 21.29
CA VAL A 737 15.06 19.67 21.15
C VAL A 737 13.53 19.80 21.20
N GLY A 738 12.82 18.72 20.89
CA GLY A 738 11.36 18.65 20.99
C GLY A 738 10.84 18.60 22.42
N ASP A 739 9.52 18.53 22.53
CA ASP A 739 8.76 18.23 23.74
C ASP A 739 8.73 16.70 23.95
N ASP A 740 8.12 16.00 23.00
CA ASP A 740 8.13 14.55 22.89
C ASP A 740 9.26 14.14 21.95
N LEU A 741 10.41 13.77 22.50
CA LEU A 741 11.61 13.42 21.74
C LEU A 741 12.04 14.57 20.80
N ASP A 742 11.85 14.40 19.49
CA ASP A 742 12.20 15.35 18.43
C ASP A 742 11.01 16.20 17.93
N GLN A 743 9.84 16.09 18.58
CA GLN A 743 8.61 16.76 18.15
C GLN A 743 8.09 17.75 19.19
N GLY A 744 7.51 18.86 18.74
CA GLY A 744 7.00 19.90 19.63
C GLY A 744 8.08 20.89 20.07
N THR A 745 7.89 21.53 21.21
CA THR A 745 8.81 22.50 21.79
C THR A 745 8.91 22.27 23.28
N ALA A 746 10.09 21.89 23.78
CA ALA A 746 10.31 21.67 25.20
C ALA A 746 9.82 22.84 26.06
N TYR A 747 9.26 22.53 27.22
CA TYR A 747 8.73 23.51 28.17
C TYR A 747 9.82 24.41 28.78
N ASN A 748 10.92 23.83 29.28
CA ASN A 748 12.04 24.60 29.83
C ASN A 748 13.37 23.83 29.84
N TYR A 749 14.46 24.57 30.06
CA TYR A 749 15.78 23.99 30.30
C TYR A 749 16.18 24.07 31.77
N GLU A 750 16.86 23.02 32.22
CA GLU A 750 17.62 23.01 33.47
C GLU A 750 19.11 23.04 33.13
N LEU A 751 19.71 24.23 33.21
CA LEU A 751 21.14 24.44 32.97
C LEU A 751 21.88 24.51 34.30
N ARG A 752 22.93 23.69 34.46
CA ARG A 752 23.75 23.69 35.68
C ARG A 752 25.24 23.69 35.36
N TYR A 753 26.04 24.14 36.34
CA TYR A 753 27.50 24.11 36.25
C TYR A 753 28.18 23.73 37.56
N SER A 754 29.40 23.21 37.47
CA SER A 754 30.29 22.98 38.62
C SER A 754 31.75 23.13 38.22
N SER A 755 32.63 23.29 39.20
CA SER A 755 34.08 23.15 39.01
C SER A 755 34.59 21.71 39.12
N ASN A 756 33.71 20.77 39.49
CA ASN A 756 33.96 19.34 39.51
C ASN A 756 33.16 18.65 38.40
N PHE A 757 33.85 17.87 37.56
CA PHE A 757 33.24 17.16 36.44
C PHE A 757 32.16 16.15 36.90
N ASP A 758 32.40 15.46 38.02
CA ASP A 758 31.48 14.43 38.52
C ASP A 758 30.14 15.02 38.97
N ASP A 759 30.11 16.28 39.41
CA ASP A 759 28.89 16.93 39.88
C ASP A 759 27.90 17.15 38.74
N VAL A 760 28.38 17.54 37.56
CA VAL A 760 27.50 17.77 36.39
C VAL A 760 27.19 16.50 35.62
N ARG A 761 27.97 15.41 35.80
CA ARG A 761 27.75 14.12 35.15
C ARG A 761 26.88 13.16 35.96
N ASN A 762 27.21 12.98 37.23
CA ASN A 762 26.65 11.93 38.08
C ASN A 762 25.75 12.48 39.21
N ASN A 763 25.97 13.72 39.65
CA ASN A 763 25.22 14.35 40.75
C ASN A 763 24.50 15.62 40.27
N PHE A 764 23.93 15.61 39.06
CA PHE A 764 23.47 16.81 38.36
C PHE A 764 22.56 17.69 39.21
N SER A 765 21.55 17.12 39.89
CA SER A 765 20.62 17.84 40.76
C SER A 765 21.26 18.55 41.96
N ASN A 766 22.50 18.18 42.33
CA ASN A 766 23.26 18.81 43.41
C ASN A 766 24.25 19.88 42.91
N SER A 767 24.46 19.98 41.58
CA SER A 767 25.32 21.01 40.98
C SER A 767 24.63 22.37 40.94
N HIS A 768 25.40 23.45 40.71
CA HIS A 768 24.86 24.82 40.79
C HIS A 768 23.94 25.10 39.61
N GLU A 769 22.66 25.33 39.88
CA GLU A 769 21.66 25.68 38.88
C GLU A 769 21.75 27.15 38.46
N VAL A 770 21.67 27.39 37.16
CA VAL A 770 21.63 28.73 36.60
C VAL A 770 20.24 29.31 36.79
N THR A 771 20.15 30.33 37.64
CA THR A 771 18.91 31.05 37.94
C THR A 771 18.78 32.35 37.15
N GLN A 772 17.58 32.93 37.12
CA GLN A 772 17.27 34.12 36.32
C GLN A 772 18.17 35.33 36.59
N ASP A 773 18.68 35.48 37.81
CA ASP A 773 19.60 36.56 38.21
C ASP A 773 21.00 36.42 37.59
N GLN A 774 21.37 35.23 37.12
CA GLN A 774 22.64 34.96 36.46
C GLN A 774 22.55 35.12 34.94
N LEU A 775 21.35 35.29 34.37
CA LEU A 775 21.13 35.45 32.93
C LEU A 775 21.35 36.91 32.50
N ILE A 776 22.36 37.14 31.66
CA ILE A 776 22.66 38.44 31.04
C ILE A 776 21.87 38.61 29.73
N SER A 777 21.70 37.52 28.97
CA SER A 777 20.94 37.47 27.72
C SER A 777 20.55 36.02 27.40
N GLY A 778 19.42 35.82 26.71
CA GLY A 778 18.83 34.50 26.43
C GLY A 778 17.69 34.15 27.38
N ASN A 779 17.13 32.94 27.24
CA ASN A 779 15.99 32.46 28.04
C ASN A 779 16.12 30.94 28.28
N LEU A 780 15.71 30.47 29.47
CA LEU A 780 15.68 29.04 29.83
C LEU A 780 14.24 28.52 30.05
N SER A 781 13.22 29.36 29.91
CA SER A 781 11.79 29.05 30.11
C SER A 781 10.90 29.42 28.92
N PHE A 782 11.47 30.05 27.88
CA PHE A 782 10.80 30.31 26.61
C PHE A 782 11.72 29.77 25.53
N ILE A 783 11.44 28.54 25.12
CA ILE A 783 12.31 27.74 24.26
C ILE A 783 11.86 27.87 22.80
N SER A 784 12.81 27.91 21.88
CA SER A 784 12.54 27.88 20.44
C SER A 784 12.13 26.47 19.99
N PRO A 785 11.42 26.34 18.85
CA PRO A 785 11.11 25.03 18.29
C PRO A 785 12.36 24.17 18.01
N ALA A 786 12.19 22.85 18.02
CA ALA A 786 13.27 21.89 17.77
C ALA A 786 14.07 22.21 16.48
N GLY A 787 15.39 22.05 16.55
CA GLY A 787 16.34 22.34 15.48
C GLY A 787 16.81 23.81 15.41
N VAL A 788 16.25 24.72 16.23
CA VAL A 788 16.72 26.11 16.31
C VAL A 788 17.92 26.20 17.25
N ILE A 789 18.94 26.96 16.86
CA ILE A 789 20.11 27.23 17.70
C ILE A 789 19.72 28.17 18.85
N GLU A 790 19.89 27.69 20.07
CA GLU A 790 19.72 28.45 21.30
C GLU A 790 21.03 29.07 21.77
N THR A 791 20.96 30.23 22.41
CA THR A 791 22.14 30.91 22.95
C THR A 791 21.79 31.64 24.24
N VAL A 792 22.61 31.42 25.27
CA VAL A 792 22.46 32.08 26.57
C VAL A 792 23.80 32.65 27.03
N THR A 793 23.77 33.83 27.64
CA THR A 793 24.95 34.42 28.29
C THR A 793 24.70 34.51 29.78
N ILE A 794 25.55 33.84 30.56
CA ILE A 794 25.45 33.77 32.02
C ILE A 794 26.65 34.41 32.69
N SER A 795 26.43 35.02 33.86
CA SER A 795 27.50 35.49 34.73
C SER A 795 28.05 34.35 35.59
N LEU A 796 29.37 34.20 35.61
CA LEU A 796 30.07 33.27 36.50
C LEU A 796 30.63 34.02 37.71
N PRO A 797 30.73 33.38 38.89
CA PRO A 797 31.35 33.99 40.07
C PRO A 797 32.78 34.47 39.77
N GLN A 798 33.15 35.69 40.21
CA GLN A 798 34.51 36.24 40.07
C GLN A 798 35.57 35.40 40.81
N ARG A 799 36.80 35.27 40.26
CA ARG A 799 37.82 34.35 40.79
C ARG A 799 39.26 34.89 40.83
N GLU A 800 40.00 34.39 41.83
CA GLU A 800 41.38 34.76 42.17
C GLU A 800 42.44 33.69 41.75
N LYS A 801 42.03 32.64 41.02
CA LYS A 801 42.91 31.53 40.58
C LYS A 801 42.40 30.87 39.29
N ASP A 802 43.27 30.10 38.62
CA ASP A 802 42.89 29.24 37.49
C ASP A 802 41.78 28.27 37.90
N ILE A 803 40.71 28.21 37.11
CA ILE A 803 39.54 27.37 37.37
C ILE A 803 38.99 26.80 36.06
N ILE A 804 38.46 25.59 36.12
CA ILE A 804 37.69 24.99 35.03
C ILE A 804 36.24 24.92 35.48
N TYR A 805 35.33 25.39 34.63
CA TYR A 805 33.89 25.22 34.79
C TYR A 805 33.39 24.18 33.79
N TYR A 806 32.58 23.25 34.28
CA TYR A 806 31.85 22.27 33.49
C TYR A 806 30.37 22.61 33.49
N PHE A 807 29.73 22.52 32.34
CA PHE A 807 28.32 22.84 32.12
C PHE A 807 27.59 21.61 31.57
N ALA A 808 26.38 21.39 32.06
CA ALA A 808 25.45 20.42 31.51
C ALA A 808 24.02 20.99 31.54
N ILE A 809 23.24 20.62 30.55
CA ILE A 809 21.84 21.03 30.37
C ILE A 809 20.96 19.80 30.11
N ARG A 810 19.68 19.88 30.50
CA ARG A 810 18.60 19.01 30.00
C ARG A 810 17.33 19.80 29.74
N ALA A 811 16.46 19.27 28.89
CA ALA A 811 15.14 19.79 28.59
C ALA A 811 14.07 19.06 29.39
N TRP A 812 12.96 19.74 29.66
CA TRP A 812 11.77 19.22 30.32
C TRP A 812 10.54 19.55 29.48
N ASP A 813 9.56 18.65 29.49
CA ASP A 813 8.22 18.87 28.93
C ASP A 813 7.25 19.51 29.97
N GLU A 814 6.00 19.73 29.57
CA GLU A 814 4.95 20.33 30.40
C GLU A 814 4.36 19.38 31.45
N GLU A 815 4.47 18.07 31.25
CA GLU A 815 3.99 17.04 32.18
C GLU A 815 5.05 16.65 33.23
N GLY A 816 6.27 17.17 33.09
CA GLY A 816 7.38 16.99 34.00
C GLY A 816 8.25 15.77 33.72
N ASN A 817 8.28 15.25 32.48
CA ASN A 817 9.29 14.28 32.07
C ASN A 817 10.56 15.02 31.61
N GLY A 818 11.69 14.60 32.18
CA GLY A 818 12.98 15.23 31.94
C GLY A 818 13.81 14.40 30.96
N GLY A 819 14.27 15.03 29.89
CA GLY A 819 15.19 14.43 28.93
C GLY A 819 16.55 14.06 29.54
N ASP A 820 17.31 13.27 28.79
CA ASP A 820 18.66 12.85 29.17
C ASP A 820 19.63 14.04 29.26
N LEU A 821 20.64 13.92 30.13
CA LEU A 821 21.68 14.94 30.28
C LEU A 821 22.51 15.07 29.00
N SER A 822 22.72 16.32 28.57
CA SER A 822 23.58 16.66 27.43
C SER A 822 25.03 16.16 27.51
N ASN A 823 25.77 16.39 26.43
CA ASN A 823 27.24 16.41 26.49
C ASN A 823 27.72 17.51 27.47
N ILE A 824 28.94 17.38 27.99
CA ILE A 824 29.49 18.33 28.97
C ILE A 824 30.37 19.36 28.27
N ALA A 825 30.02 20.64 28.34
CA ALA A 825 30.88 21.74 27.90
C ALA A 825 31.87 22.12 29.01
N SER A 826 33.11 22.46 28.66
CA SER A 826 34.15 22.86 29.63
C SER A 826 34.82 24.18 29.25
N LEU A 827 35.02 25.05 30.24
CA LEU A 827 35.66 26.36 30.09
C LEU A 827 36.81 26.49 31.08
N LEU A 828 38.04 26.69 30.58
CA LEU A 828 39.20 27.04 31.41
C LEU A 828 39.35 28.57 31.48
N ILE A 829 39.31 29.11 32.70
CA ILE A 829 39.59 30.52 32.98
C ILE A 829 40.94 30.60 33.66
N ARG A 830 41.91 31.29 33.04
CA ARG A 830 43.22 31.58 33.64
C ARG A 830 43.16 32.89 34.40
N PHE A 831 43.75 32.92 35.60
CA PHE A 831 43.85 34.15 36.38
C PHE A 831 44.96 35.05 35.83
N ILE A 832 44.60 36.29 35.47
CA ILE A 832 45.52 37.35 35.06
C ILE A 832 45.63 38.36 36.22
N PRO A 833 46.77 38.44 36.93
CA PRO A 833 46.98 39.46 37.95
C PRO A 833 47.07 40.85 37.29
N VAL A 834 46.29 41.82 37.79
CA VAL A 834 46.31 43.20 37.29
C VAL A 834 47.69 43.82 37.55
N TYR A 835 48.46 44.10 36.50
CA TYR A 835 49.73 44.83 36.59
C TYR A 835 49.45 46.34 36.62
N VAL A 836 49.67 46.99 37.77
CA VAL A 836 49.66 48.47 37.89
C VAL A 836 51.08 48.97 37.55
N PRO A 837 51.30 49.73 36.46
CA PRO A 837 52.65 50.16 36.08
C PRO A 837 53.11 51.35 36.94
N THR A 838 54.19 51.17 37.71
CA THR A 838 54.97 52.27 38.28
C THR A 838 55.82 52.90 37.18
N THR A 839 55.76 54.22 37.07
CA THR A 839 56.40 55.05 36.04
C THR A 839 57.94 55.10 36.13
N GLU A 840 58.55 55.37 34.96
CA GLU A 840 59.88 55.99 34.70
C GLU A 840 61.07 55.06 34.33
N PRO A 841 62.06 55.54 33.54
CA PRO A 841 62.00 55.57 32.08
C PRO A 841 63.17 54.81 31.40
N LEU A 842 62.97 54.46 30.12
CA LEU A 842 63.93 53.80 29.22
C LEU A 842 65.25 54.58 29.01
N PRO A 843 66.39 53.88 28.91
CA PRO A 843 67.49 54.28 28.05
C PRO A 843 67.65 53.35 26.83
N ALA A 844 68.09 53.97 25.76
CA ALA A 844 68.26 53.42 24.42
C ALA A 844 69.53 52.58 24.24
N SER A 845 69.56 51.90 23.09
CA SER A 845 70.71 51.37 22.31
C SER A 845 71.27 49.97 22.62
N VAL A 846 70.85 49.04 21.74
CA VAL A 846 71.53 47.89 21.10
C VAL A 846 73.07 48.06 21.03
N PRO A 847 73.94 47.05 21.28
CA PRO A 847 74.16 45.95 20.32
C PRO A 847 74.60 44.56 20.82
N THR A 848 74.18 43.55 20.04
CA THR A 848 74.91 42.42 19.45
C THR A 848 76.01 41.69 20.25
N THR A 849 75.95 40.35 20.27
CA THR A 849 76.95 39.38 19.71
C THR A 849 77.20 38.14 20.61
N ILE A 850 76.68 36.99 20.15
CA ILE A 850 77.28 35.62 20.05
C ILE A 850 77.76 34.87 21.32
N GLU A 851 77.11 33.71 21.57
CA GLU A 851 77.56 32.33 21.96
C GLU A 851 78.75 32.10 22.94
N PRO A 852 78.89 30.94 23.65
CA PRO A 852 78.43 29.58 23.32
C PRO A 852 77.94 28.65 24.46
N ILE A 853 77.45 27.49 24.03
CA ILE A 853 76.91 26.29 24.72
C ILE A 853 78.00 25.55 25.55
N PRO A 854 77.63 24.82 26.63
CA PRO A 854 77.80 23.34 26.62
C PRO A 854 76.68 22.59 27.42
N VAL A 855 76.01 21.56 26.89
CA VAL A 855 76.39 20.10 26.87
C VAL A 855 75.79 19.31 28.06
N TYR A 856 75.28 18.07 28.03
CA TYR A 856 75.01 16.95 27.08
C TYR A 856 74.04 15.96 27.82
N VAL A 857 73.06 15.32 27.14
CA VAL A 857 72.97 13.87 26.76
C VAL A 857 72.59 12.90 27.91
N THR A 858 71.59 12.02 27.80
CA THR A 858 71.54 10.75 27.02
C THR A 858 70.09 10.25 26.76
N THR A 859 69.71 10.02 25.49
CA THR A 859 69.37 8.73 24.79
C THR A 859 68.19 7.92 25.35
N VAL A 860 67.23 7.42 24.56
CA VAL A 860 67.34 6.25 23.64
C VAL A 860 66.41 6.34 22.40
N GLU A 861 66.90 5.81 21.27
CA GLU A 861 66.36 5.52 19.92
C GLU A 861 65.18 4.49 19.87
N PRO A 862 64.50 4.11 18.73
CA PRO A 862 65.03 4.01 17.35
C PRO A 862 64.10 4.25 16.10
N THR A 863 64.79 4.44 14.95
CA THR A 863 64.54 3.92 13.57
C THR A 863 63.42 4.42 12.64
N GLY A 864 63.84 4.92 11.46
CA GLY A 864 63.04 5.10 10.22
C GLY A 864 62.77 3.78 9.43
N PRO A 865 62.47 3.76 8.10
CA PRO A 865 62.88 4.72 7.06
C PRO A 865 61.82 5.13 5.99
N ASP A 866 62.16 6.16 5.22
CA ASP A 866 61.54 6.56 3.94
C ASP A 866 61.68 5.47 2.86
N ASN A 867 60.63 5.33 2.02
CA ASN A 867 60.64 4.51 0.81
C ASN A 867 60.16 5.33 -0.40
N LEU A 868 61.02 6.24 -0.88
CA LEU A 868 60.85 7.02 -2.12
C LEU A 868 60.87 6.14 -3.39
N ALA A 869 61.10 4.83 -3.26
CA ALA A 869 61.13 3.87 -4.38
C ALA A 869 59.75 3.36 -4.83
N MET A 870 58.68 3.56 -4.04
CA MET A 870 57.35 3.01 -4.37
C MET A 870 56.51 3.90 -5.32
N ILE A 871 56.78 5.21 -5.38
CA ILE A 871 55.97 6.16 -6.16
C ILE A 871 56.29 6.08 -7.66
N ILE A 872 57.54 5.76 -8.03
CA ILE A 872 57.94 5.69 -9.45
C ILE A 872 57.44 4.39 -10.10
N GLY A 873 57.26 3.30 -9.33
CA GLY A 873 56.74 2.02 -9.82
C GLY A 873 55.24 2.05 -10.14
N LEU A 874 54.44 2.75 -9.34
CA LEU A 874 52.98 2.79 -9.52
C LEU A 874 52.57 3.62 -10.75
N CYS A 875 53.27 4.72 -11.03
CA CYS A 875 52.99 5.56 -12.20
C CYS A 875 53.30 4.85 -13.53
N CYS A 876 54.31 3.96 -13.56
CA CYS A 876 54.65 3.20 -14.76
C CYS A 876 53.61 2.11 -15.07
N ALA A 877 53.03 1.47 -14.04
CA ALA A 877 52.01 0.43 -14.22
C ALA A 877 50.67 0.98 -14.74
N VAL A 878 50.23 2.13 -14.21
CA VAL A 878 48.98 2.79 -14.65
C VAL A 878 49.09 3.30 -16.09
N GLY A 879 50.26 3.83 -16.48
CA GLY A 879 50.52 4.25 -17.87
C GLY A 879 50.40 3.11 -18.87
N VAL A 880 50.90 1.91 -18.52
CA VAL A 880 50.83 0.73 -19.41
C VAL A 880 49.38 0.23 -19.55
N VAL A 881 48.59 0.24 -18.48
CA VAL A 881 47.17 -0.18 -18.53
C VAL A 881 46.32 0.77 -19.38
N ILE A 882 46.57 2.09 -19.29
CA ILE A 882 45.86 3.09 -20.10
C ILE A 882 46.22 2.93 -21.59
N ILE A 883 47.49 2.67 -21.91
CA ILE A 883 47.93 2.45 -23.30
C ILE A 883 47.33 1.15 -23.87
N VAL A 884 47.31 0.06 -23.10
CA VAL A 884 46.70 -1.21 -23.54
C VAL A 884 45.18 -1.06 -23.74
N GLY A 885 44.49 -0.36 -22.83
CA GLY A 885 43.07 -0.05 -22.97
C GLY A 885 42.77 0.79 -24.22
N ALA A 886 43.59 1.81 -24.49
CA ALA A 886 43.46 2.65 -25.68
C ALA A 886 43.71 1.85 -26.98
N VAL A 887 44.67 0.92 -26.98
CA VAL A 887 44.94 0.04 -28.13
C VAL A 887 43.78 -0.93 -28.36
N ILE A 888 43.19 -1.52 -27.30
CA ILE A 888 42.02 -2.40 -27.40
C ILE A 888 40.81 -1.63 -27.94
N LEU A 889 40.58 -0.41 -27.46
CA LEU A 889 39.53 0.48 -27.96
C LEU A 889 39.75 0.88 -29.42
N CYS A 890 40.99 1.18 -29.80
CA CYS A 890 41.33 1.46 -31.19
C CYS A 890 41.12 0.24 -32.09
N VAL A 891 41.51 -0.97 -31.67
CA VAL A 891 41.27 -2.21 -32.43
C VAL A 891 39.77 -2.53 -32.51
N TYR A 892 39.02 -2.28 -31.44
CA TYR A 892 37.56 -2.44 -31.42
C TYR A 892 36.89 -1.51 -32.42
N PHE A 893 37.23 -0.22 -32.43
CA PHE A 893 36.67 0.74 -33.37
C PHE A 893 37.17 0.53 -34.81
N TYR A 894 38.42 0.08 -34.99
CA TYR A 894 38.96 -0.29 -36.30
C TYR A 894 38.23 -1.50 -36.88
N ARG A 895 37.94 -2.54 -36.07
CA ARG A 895 37.15 -3.71 -36.49
C ARG A 895 35.69 -3.35 -36.76
N LYS A 896 35.08 -2.50 -35.93
CA LYS A 896 33.69 -2.02 -36.12
C LYS A 896 33.52 -1.17 -37.38
N LYS A 897 34.56 -0.44 -37.81
CA LYS A 897 34.54 0.41 -39.01
C LYS A 897 34.82 -0.34 -40.32
N HIS A 898 35.33 -1.58 -40.27
CA HIS A 898 35.72 -2.35 -41.47
C HIS A 898 34.99 -3.68 -41.72
N THR A 899 33.97 -4.05 -40.94
CA THR A 899 33.09 -5.20 -41.26
C THR A 899 31.68 -4.76 -41.66
N GLY A 900 31.60 -3.84 -42.62
CA GLY A 900 30.34 -3.35 -43.16
C GLY A 900 30.50 -2.80 -44.56
N GLU A 901 31.05 -3.59 -45.50
CA GLU A 901 30.81 -3.47 -46.94
C GLU A 901 31.59 -4.56 -47.73
N MET A 902 30.91 -5.63 -48.12
CA MET A 902 31.16 -6.29 -49.41
C MET A 902 29.82 -6.78 -49.96
N LYS A 903 29.29 -6.00 -50.91
CA LYS A 903 28.26 -6.44 -51.87
C LYS A 903 28.94 -7.35 -52.90
N PHE A 904 28.27 -8.44 -53.30
CA PHE A 904 28.49 -9.05 -54.61
C PHE A 904 27.14 -9.14 -55.34
N GLY A 905 27.10 -8.53 -56.52
CA GLY A 905 25.94 -8.47 -57.40
C GLY A 905 25.79 -9.72 -58.27
N SER A 906 24.62 -9.85 -58.88
CA SER A 906 24.27 -10.91 -59.84
C SER A 906 24.84 -10.63 -61.24
N ALA A 907 25.26 -11.68 -61.97
CA ALA A 907 24.94 -11.84 -63.40
C ALA A 907 25.20 -13.28 -63.90
N SER A 908 24.14 -13.87 -64.48
CA SER A 908 24.05 -14.78 -65.65
C SER A 908 24.80 -16.13 -65.71
N GLY A 909 24.04 -17.22 -65.92
CA GLY A 909 24.56 -18.46 -66.52
C GLY A 909 23.68 -19.72 -66.41
N LEU A 910 22.60 -19.79 -67.21
CA LEU A 910 21.96 -20.96 -67.85
C LEU A 910 21.68 -22.31 -67.11
N ALA A 911 20.41 -22.73 -67.28
CA ALA A 911 19.89 -24.07 -67.59
C ALA A 911 19.36 -24.99 -66.46
N GLY A 912 18.07 -25.36 -66.56
CA GLY A 912 17.53 -26.65 -66.08
C GLY A 912 16.24 -26.62 -65.24
N LEU A 913 15.08 -26.76 -65.90
CA LEU A 913 13.76 -27.20 -65.39
C LEU A 913 13.80 -28.61 -64.69
N PRO A 914 12.69 -29.17 -64.15
CA PRO A 914 11.75 -28.67 -63.12
C PRO A 914 11.33 -29.77 -62.09
N ASP A 915 10.37 -29.41 -61.21
CA ASP A 915 9.34 -30.25 -60.55
C ASP A 915 9.73 -31.37 -59.55
N VAL A 916 9.04 -31.42 -58.39
CA VAL A 916 7.80 -32.20 -58.17
C VAL A 916 7.43 -32.16 -56.67
N GLU A 917 6.12 -32.09 -56.44
CA GLU A 917 5.37 -32.23 -55.20
C GLU A 917 5.66 -33.50 -54.37
N GLY A 918 5.17 -33.51 -53.13
CA GLY A 918 4.40 -34.68 -52.70
C GLY A 918 4.85 -35.40 -51.44
N MET A 919 4.00 -35.25 -50.41
CA MET A 919 3.38 -36.34 -49.66
C MET A 919 4.25 -37.26 -48.77
N HIS A 920 3.92 -37.14 -47.48
CA HIS A 920 3.46 -38.21 -46.58
C HIS A 920 4.41 -39.32 -46.11
N GLN A 921 4.15 -39.65 -44.83
CA GLN A 921 4.26 -40.95 -44.17
C GLN A 921 5.59 -41.30 -43.47
N ASN A 922 5.56 -41.12 -42.13
CA ASN A 922 5.95 -42.12 -41.13
C ASN A 922 5.56 -43.57 -41.56
N PRO A 923 6.16 -44.68 -41.06
CA PRO A 923 6.86 -44.79 -39.77
C PRO A 923 8.04 -45.80 -39.71
N THR A 924 8.61 -45.90 -38.50
CA THR A 924 9.19 -47.10 -37.85
C THR A 924 10.61 -47.60 -38.14
N TYR A 925 11.24 -47.92 -37.01
CA TYR A 925 12.11 -49.06 -36.67
C TYR A 925 13.61 -48.81 -36.38
N ASP A 926 13.92 -49.20 -35.14
CA ASP A 926 15.11 -49.86 -34.62
C ASP A 926 16.45 -49.14 -34.43
N ASN A 927 16.71 -48.95 -33.12
CA ASN A 927 17.95 -49.19 -32.39
C ASN A 927 18.97 -50.10 -33.09
N PRO A 928 20.27 -49.83 -32.94
CA PRO A 928 21.00 -50.68 -32.00
C PRO A 928 22.00 -49.94 -31.10
N THR A 929 22.08 -50.50 -29.90
CA THR A 929 23.15 -50.45 -28.91
C THR A 929 24.58 -50.37 -29.45
N PHE A 930 25.40 -49.54 -28.81
CA PHE A 930 26.81 -49.86 -28.58
C PHE A 930 27.24 -49.48 -27.15
N SER A 931 28.09 -50.34 -26.62
CA SER A 931 28.45 -50.53 -25.22
C SER A 931 29.85 -49.98 -24.91
N ARG A 932 30.10 -49.73 -23.61
CA ARG A 932 31.37 -49.60 -22.88
C ARG A 932 32.14 -48.27 -22.99
N LYS A 933 32.17 -47.51 -21.89
CA LYS A 933 33.06 -47.77 -20.75
C LYS A 933 32.46 -47.24 -19.46
#